data_AF-A0A433YEH7-F1
#
_entry.id   AF-A0A433YEH7-F1
#
_cell.length_a   1.000
_cell.length_b   1.000
_cell.length_c   1.000
_cell.angle_alpha   90.00
_cell.angle_beta   90.00
_cell.angle_gamma   90.00
#
_symmetry.space_group_name_H-M   'P 1'
#
loop_
_entity.id
_entity.type
_entity.pdbx_description
1 polymer ?
#
loop_
_entity_poly.entity_id
_entity_poly.type
_entity_poly.pdbx_seq_one_letter_code
_entity_poly.pdbx_strand_id
1 'polypeptide(L)'
;MKKIKPNYFSRSQWKKKCALLAGSTLLAVSLFAFADQVEAAQPHSSYWYPNTLLKWSPDKDPDAIYNRGSVKLQEGRVTGAKVNEHAKVEPKVIALSSMYSSTSGAPSQGSEQFHTYTFSYWQYIDKLVMWGGSAGEGLIVPPSADVIDAAHKNGVPVYGTVFLPQTEHGGKIDWMHDLLAQREDGSFPVGDKLIEVANYYGFDGWFINQETQGGTPQDAQNMVKFLKYLQQIKGPEMEIIWYDSMVDEGPVKWQGSLTDKNKMFFQDKEQRVSDNLFIDFRWQYKDEKNGKYDYITPYLNSPAKAKELGRSPYDLYAGIDVEAKGYEGSYNWPMLFPDGKAATTSLGIYRPDWAFNSSKNNEEYMEKEQIFWVGNNKNPEQTDLPEGADPLSWRGIAHDIVDKTLLTGSEFITHFNTGNGHMYAVNGKVMRDTDWSNRSLQDILPTWRWITETVGSGSLKPSFDFSKAYYGGSSLKVEGDLKKGSSTHLKLYKANMPVEATTELSVIYQANSDAGKVKIGAAFSDAPDQYVFFEPKKWEKVGEDGVWRQGSVPLDQYKGRKIVGISLKFEATKAKADYVAHIGQLSVTSTMDQANAKKVKAVTALTVTENEFRDGIYGDARLTWNEPEDHSDVLYYQVYRVQPDGKYNLIGTTGNNVYYVPEMKRLDKELSTKMVVIPVSRHYQQGKGAAVSFNWPKYPQPIAAFEAEQTLIAPGDTVQLTDLSSEVTEQWNWSFPGGEPSSSTERNPKVTYGEEGNYEITLTAKNSVGENVLKKKLITVTKEAANGIVNLALGKTASASSFVNENEGPKFALDTDDKTKWCAVGDAPHTLTVDLGTEHKISEFIIKHAETGGEPAAFNTREFKIQYSSDGEKWIDAVSVNDNTKGVSKHAIELTSARYVRLVIAKPTQGGDTAARIYGFKVMGLK
;
A
#
# COMPACT_ATOMS: atom_id res chain seq x y z
N MET A 1 18.01 47.11 -53.73
CA MET A 1 18.90 48.28 -53.88
C MET A 1 20.09 48.14 -52.94
N LYS A 2 21.28 48.40 -53.48
CA LYS A 2 22.57 48.73 -52.84
C LYS A 2 23.17 47.70 -51.84
N LYS A 3 24.25 46.97 -52.23
CA LYS A 3 25.68 47.40 -52.27
C LYS A 3 26.24 47.52 -50.83
N ILE A 4 27.29 46.84 -50.36
CA ILE A 4 28.62 46.57 -50.92
C ILE A 4 29.38 45.65 -49.91
N LYS A 5 30.12 44.64 -50.38
CA LYS A 5 31.42 44.22 -49.80
C LYS A 5 32.50 45.00 -50.56
N PRO A 6 33.65 45.38 -49.97
CA PRO A 6 34.82 44.52 -50.22
C PRO A 6 35.92 44.52 -49.13
N ASN A 7 36.55 43.35 -49.01
CA ASN A 7 38.00 43.07 -49.01
C ASN A 7 38.97 43.86 -48.13
N TYR A 8 39.89 43.13 -47.48
CA TYR A 8 41.31 43.04 -47.86
C TYR A 8 41.96 41.89 -47.06
N PHE A 9 42.34 40.76 -47.67
CA PHE A 9 43.72 40.42 -48.12
C PHE A 9 44.83 40.96 -47.17
N SER A 10 45.84 40.23 -46.68
CA SER A 10 46.47 38.99 -47.13
C SER A 10 47.52 38.51 -46.10
N ARG A 11 47.70 37.18 -46.05
CA ARG A 11 48.93 36.40 -45.77
C ARG A 11 50.12 37.07 -45.06
N SER A 12 50.28 36.78 -43.77
CA SER A 12 51.46 36.14 -43.14
C SER A 12 51.03 35.80 -41.70
N GLN A 13 51.16 34.60 -41.12
CA GLN A 13 52.32 33.72 -41.05
C GLN A 13 51.89 32.26 -40.90
N TRP A 14 52.42 31.44 -41.80
CA TRP A 14 52.22 29.99 -41.88
C TRP A 14 53.24 29.23 -41.01
N LYS A 15 53.38 29.59 -39.72
CA LYS A 15 54.23 28.86 -38.74
C LYS A 15 53.69 28.84 -37.29
N LYS A 16 52.38 28.99 -37.08
CA LYS A 16 51.71 28.73 -35.77
C LYS A 16 50.35 28.04 -35.92
N LYS A 17 50.21 27.11 -36.87
CA LYS A 17 48.94 26.37 -37.13
C LYS A 17 49.09 24.85 -37.28
N CYS A 18 50.06 24.23 -36.60
CA CYS A 18 50.09 22.78 -36.42
C CYS A 18 50.09 22.33 -34.94
N ALA A 19 49.87 23.23 -33.97
CA ALA A 19 49.81 22.87 -32.55
C ALA A 19 48.48 23.23 -31.86
N LEU A 20 47.44 23.59 -32.64
CA LEU A 20 46.15 24.06 -32.10
C LEU A 20 44.93 23.55 -32.87
N LEU A 21 45.09 22.44 -33.60
CA LEU A 21 44.02 21.75 -34.33
C LEU A 21 43.90 20.25 -33.99
N ALA A 22 44.62 19.78 -32.96
CA ALA A 22 44.42 18.45 -32.36
C ALA A 22 43.71 18.50 -30.99
N GLY A 23 43.29 19.69 -30.54
CA GLY A 23 42.73 19.92 -29.20
C GLY A 23 41.24 20.24 -29.14
N SER A 24 40.52 20.23 -30.27
CA SER A 24 39.11 20.66 -30.33
C SER A 24 38.17 19.70 -31.07
N THR A 25 38.63 18.51 -31.43
CA THR A 25 37.79 17.41 -31.95
C THR A 25 37.70 16.20 -31.03
N LEU A 26 38.36 16.24 -29.86
CA LEU A 26 38.22 15.23 -28.79
C LEU A 26 37.40 15.71 -27.58
N LEU A 27 36.87 16.95 -27.64
CA LEU A 27 36.01 17.51 -26.58
C LEU A 27 34.53 17.62 -26.98
N ALA A 28 34.14 17.13 -28.15
CA ALA A 28 32.76 17.15 -28.64
C ALA A 28 32.09 15.76 -28.68
N VAL A 29 32.77 14.72 -28.19
CA VAL A 29 32.22 13.34 -28.05
C VAL A 29 32.14 12.90 -26.58
N SER A 30 32.52 13.76 -25.62
CA SER A 30 32.44 13.46 -24.18
C SER A 30 31.53 14.40 -23.39
N LEU A 31 30.69 15.20 -24.06
CA LEU A 31 29.75 16.15 -23.43
C LEU A 31 28.26 15.80 -23.65
N PHE A 32 27.97 14.59 -24.12
CA PHE A 32 26.61 14.03 -24.19
C PHE A 32 26.39 12.84 -23.24
N ALA A 33 27.20 12.71 -22.19
CA ALA A 33 27.14 11.59 -21.26
C ALA A 33 27.16 12.02 -19.78
N PHE A 34 26.52 13.14 -19.46
CA PHE A 34 25.96 13.43 -18.14
C PHE A 34 24.82 14.43 -18.39
N ALA A 35 23.78 13.98 -19.11
CA ALA A 35 22.47 14.53 -18.82
C ALA A 35 22.25 14.28 -17.33
N ASP A 36 21.76 15.28 -16.59
CA ASP A 36 21.28 15.12 -15.23
C ASP A 36 20.54 13.76 -15.17
N GLN A 37 21.15 12.77 -14.51
CA GLN A 37 20.44 11.51 -14.30
C GLN A 37 19.34 11.87 -13.32
N VAL A 38 18.14 12.08 -13.86
CA VAL A 38 16.94 12.20 -13.05
C VAL A 38 16.83 10.89 -12.27
N GLU A 39 16.93 10.98 -10.96
CA GLU A 39 16.90 9.85 -10.03
C GLU A 39 15.51 9.21 -10.08
N ALA A 40 15.46 7.92 -10.40
CA ALA A 40 14.23 7.15 -10.44
C ALA A 40 13.72 6.88 -9.03
N ALA A 41 12.92 7.79 -8.48
CA ALA A 41 12.25 7.58 -7.21
C ALA A 41 11.00 6.68 -7.36
N GLN A 42 10.60 5.97 -6.30
CA GLN A 42 9.29 5.33 -6.21
C GLN A 42 8.17 6.38 -6.38
N PRO A 43 7.23 6.20 -7.32
CA PRO A 43 6.09 7.10 -7.44
C PRO A 43 5.11 6.86 -6.28
N HIS A 44 4.64 7.97 -5.70
CA HIS A 44 3.67 7.95 -4.60
C HIS A 44 2.36 8.65 -4.99
N SER A 45 1.27 8.20 -4.39
CA SER A 45 -0.03 8.88 -4.44
C SER A 45 0.13 10.30 -3.93
N SER A 46 -0.44 11.25 -4.65
CA SER A 46 -0.32 12.66 -4.31
C SER A 46 -1.04 13.01 -3.03
N TYR A 47 -0.63 14.12 -2.40
CA TYR A 47 -1.34 14.78 -1.31
C TYR A 47 -0.92 16.26 -1.28
N TRP A 48 -1.80 17.14 -0.79
CA TRP A 48 -1.52 18.58 -0.82
C TRP A 48 -2.13 19.35 0.35
N TYR A 49 -1.54 20.52 0.62
CA TYR A 49 -2.23 21.63 1.24
C TYR A 49 -2.86 22.51 0.15
N PRO A 50 -3.86 23.36 0.45
CA PRO A 50 -4.49 24.21 -0.57
C PRO A 50 -3.47 25.00 -1.41
N ASN A 51 -2.45 25.58 -0.78
CA ASN A 51 -1.42 26.38 -1.44
C ASN A 51 -0.45 25.56 -2.31
N THR A 52 -0.21 24.28 -2.00
CA THR A 52 0.63 23.40 -2.83
C THR A 52 -0.16 22.82 -3.99
N LEU A 53 -1.46 22.53 -3.80
CA LEU A 53 -2.36 22.12 -4.88
C LEU A 53 -2.48 23.21 -5.96
N LEU A 54 -2.50 24.49 -5.60
CA LEU A 54 -2.53 25.58 -6.58
C LEU A 54 -1.31 25.59 -7.53
N LYS A 55 -0.19 24.99 -7.11
CA LYS A 55 1.03 24.88 -7.91
C LYS A 55 1.09 23.58 -8.72
N TRP A 56 0.22 22.63 -8.43
CA TRP A 56 0.18 21.32 -9.08
C TRP A 56 -0.26 21.46 -10.54
N SER A 57 0.42 20.71 -11.40
CA SER A 57 0.00 20.44 -12.78
C SER A 57 0.64 19.12 -13.19
N PRO A 58 -0.03 18.30 -14.01
CA PRO A 58 0.51 17.03 -14.50
C PRO A 58 1.93 17.13 -15.06
N ASP A 59 2.22 18.17 -15.85
CA ASP A 59 3.52 18.33 -16.51
C ASP A 59 4.70 18.64 -15.56
N LYS A 60 4.42 18.99 -14.30
CA LYS A 60 5.43 19.36 -13.29
C LYS A 60 5.55 18.35 -12.16
N ASP A 61 4.66 17.36 -12.13
CA ASP A 61 4.64 16.32 -11.13
C ASP A 61 5.02 14.99 -11.82
N PRO A 62 6.26 14.49 -11.59
CA PRO A 62 6.74 13.29 -12.27
C PRO A 62 5.94 12.03 -11.87
N ASP A 63 5.23 12.05 -10.74
CA ASP A 63 4.42 10.93 -10.25
C ASP A 63 2.99 10.98 -10.80
N ALA A 64 2.54 12.14 -11.31
CA ALA A 64 1.16 12.33 -11.73
C ALA A 64 0.72 11.32 -12.79
N ILE A 65 1.58 10.92 -13.73
CA ILE A 65 1.24 9.91 -14.74
C ILE A 65 1.02 8.51 -14.14
N TYR A 66 1.70 8.17 -13.05
CA TYR A 66 1.56 6.91 -12.31
C TYR A 66 0.30 6.87 -11.45
N ASN A 67 -0.17 8.04 -11.00
CA ASN A 67 -1.35 8.22 -10.16
C ASN A 67 -2.68 8.20 -10.94
N ARG A 68 -2.65 8.00 -12.27
CA ARG A 68 -3.87 7.88 -13.08
C ARG A 68 -4.45 6.47 -12.97
N GLY A 69 -5.75 6.41 -12.67
CA GLY A 69 -6.53 5.20 -12.88
C GLY A 69 -6.51 4.81 -14.36
N SER A 70 -6.38 3.51 -14.62
CA SER A 70 -6.38 2.88 -15.94
C SER A 70 -7.72 2.22 -16.29
N VAL A 71 -8.57 1.95 -15.30
CA VAL A 71 -9.90 1.35 -15.47
C VAL A 71 -10.98 2.42 -15.37
N LYS A 72 -11.85 2.49 -16.38
CA LYS A 72 -13.05 3.34 -16.32
C LYS A 72 -14.12 2.73 -15.43
N LEU A 73 -14.85 3.56 -14.71
CA LEU A 73 -15.98 3.13 -13.87
C LEU A 73 -16.95 2.27 -14.68
N GLN A 74 -17.16 1.03 -14.23
CA GLN A 74 -18.12 0.13 -14.85
C GLN A 74 -19.53 0.43 -14.37
N GLU A 75 -20.41 0.81 -15.30
CA GLU A 75 -21.81 1.09 -15.00
C GLU A 75 -22.69 -0.16 -15.05
N GLY A 76 -23.96 -0.01 -14.66
CA GLY A 76 -24.97 -1.05 -14.85
C GLY A 76 -24.97 -2.14 -13.79
N ARG A 77 -24.52 -1.83 -12.57
CA ARG A 77 -24.69 -2.71 -11.41
C ARG A 77 -26.17 -3.01 -11.18
N VAL A 78 -26.49 -4.28 -10.96
CA VAL A 78 -27.85 -4.74 -10.69
C VAL A 78 -27.93 -5.52 -9.37
N THR A 79 -29.05 -5.38 -8.67
CA THR A 79 -29.32 -6.08 -7.42
C THR A 79 -29.78 -7.53 -7.61
N GLY A 80 -30.52 -7.84 -8.69
CA GLY A 80 -31.11 -9.17 -8.88
C GLY A 80 -32.06 -9.58 -7.74
N ALA A 81 -32.27 -10.90 -7.57
CA ALA A 81 -33.03 -11.45 -6.46
C ALA A 81 -32.28 -11.31 -5.13
N LYS A 82 -33.01 -11.11 -4.03
CA LYS A 82 -32.44 -11.07 -2.69
C LYS A 82 -32.09 -12.48 -2.24
N VAL A 83 -30.89 -12.65 -1.66
CA VAL A 83 -30.51 -13.90 -0.99
C VAL A 83 -30.83 -13.88 0.51
N ASN A 84 -30.97 -12.68 1.08
CA ASN A 84 -31.35 -12.48 2.47
C ASN A 84 -32.74 -11.81 2.53
N GLU A 85 -33.64 -12.35 3.33
CA GLU A 85 -35.01 -11.83 3.44
C GLU A 85 -35.08 -10.47 4.15
N HIS A 86 -34.12 -10.17 5.04
CA HIS A 86 -34.02 -8.91 5.79
C HIS A 86 -33.49 -7.76 4.94
N ALA A 87 -32.68 -8.08 3.91
CA ALA A 87 -31.95 -7.09 3.13
C ALA A 87 -32.87 -6.14 2.35
N LYS A 88 -32.50 -4.87 2.31
CA LYS A 88 -33.26 -3.76 1.70
C LYS A 88 -32.55 -3.24 0.45
N VAL A 89 -33.32 -2.78 -0.53
CA VAL A 89 -32.80 -2.43 -1.88
C VAL A 89 -32.46 -0.94 -1.99
N GLU A 90 -33.26 -0.11 -1.32
CA GLU A 90 -33.22 1.33 -1.39
C GLU A 90 -32.01 1.99 -0.68
N PRO A 91 -31.61 1.56 0.54
CA PRO A 91 -30.47 2.18 1.21
C PRO A 91 -29.17 1.86 0.47
N LYS A 92 -28.28 2.84 0.46
CA LYS A 92 -26.94 2.75 -0.11
C LYS A 92 -25.90 2.60 1.01
N VAL A 93 -24.69 2.22 0.67
CA VAL A 93 -23.57 2.17 1.61
C VAL A 93 -22.38 2.99 1.09
N ILE A 94 -21.88 3.90 1.92
CA ILE A 94 -20.59 4.58 1.72
C ILE A 94 -19.58 4.08 2.74
N ALA A 95 -18.39 3.70 2.28
CA ALA A 95 -17.27 3.30 3.13
C ALA A 95 -16.17 4.37 3.09
N LEU A 96 -15.77 4.88 4.26
CA LEU A 96 -14.61 5.77 4.42
C LEU A 96 -13.44 4.92 4.91
N SER A 97 -12.57 4.50 3.99
CA SER A 97 -11.55 3.50 4.27
C SER A 97 -10.15 4.06 4.09
N SER A 98 -9.28 3.86 5.07
CA SER A 98 -7.85 4.13 4.93
C SER A 98 -7.21 3.02 4.11
N MET A 99 -7.00 3.26 2.82
CA MET A 99 -6.48 2.25 1.89
C MET A 99 -4.98 1.96 2.06
N TYR A 100 -4.29 2.84 2.80
CA TYR A 100 -2.90 2.71 3.23
C TYR A 100 -2.77 3.15 4.71
N SER A 101 -1.65 2.81 5.33
CA SER A 101 -1.36 3.16 6.73
C SER A 101 -1.09 4.64 6.98
N SER A 102 -0.72 5.38 5.94
CA SER A 102 -0.36 6.81 6.01
C SER A 102 -0.84 7.54 4.75
N THR A 103 -1.00 8.86 4.87
CA THR A 103 -1.35 9.72 3.73
C THR A 103 -0.17 9.84 2.77
N SER A 104 1.01 10.08 3.34
CA SER A 104 2.27 10.16 2.61
C SER A 104 2.88 8.76 2.43
N GLY A 105 3.68 8.59 1.38
CA GLY A 105 4.41 7.34 1.13
C GLY A 105 3.55 6.18 0.60
N ALA A 106 2.27 6.40 0.28
CA ALA A 106 1.42 5.42 -0.39
C ALA A 106 1.90 5.19 -1.83
N PRO A 107 2.36 3.99 -2.23
CA PRO A 107 2.82 3.75 -3.60
C PRO A 107 1.69 3.88 -4.63
N SER A 108 1.95 4.49 -5.78
CA SER A 108 0.91 4.76 -6.79
C SER A 108 0.25 3.49 -7.36
N GLN A 109 1.00 2.41 -7.50
CA GLN A 109 0.61 1.21 -8.28
C GLN A 109 0.81 -0.11 -7.49
N GLY A 110 0.69 -0.04 -6.15
CA GLY A 110 0.92 -1.19 -5.28
C GLY A 110 2.38 -1.33 -4.81
N SER A 111 2.73 -2.44 -4.16
CA SER A 111 4.01 -2.62 -3.48
C SER A 111 4.54 -4.06 -3.55
N GLU A 112 5.76 -4.25 -3.06
CA GLU A 112 6.43 -5.55 -2.92
C GLU A 112 6.01 -6.30 -1.62
N GLN A 113 4.84 -5.97 -1.06
CA GLN A 113 4.31 -6.56 0.18
C GLN A 113 3.05 -7.37 -0.09
N PHE A 114 2.95 -8.55 0.53
CA PHE A 114 1.73 -9.38 0.47
C PHE A 114 0.60 -8.84 1.36
N HIS A 115 0.92 -8.47 2.60
CA HIS A 115 -0.08 -8.04 3.58
C HIS A 115 -0.44 -6.56 3.35
N THR A 116 -1.46 -6.33 2.53
CA THR A 116 -2.00 -5.01 2.16
C THR A 116 -3.52 -5.07 2.25
N TYR A 117 -4.18 -3.94 2.51
CA TYR A 117 -5.65 -3.88 2.55
C TYR A 117 -6.25 -4.06 1.15
N THR A 118 -6.47 -5.32 0.76
CA THR A 118 -7.10 -5.75 -0.49
C THR A 118 -8.60 -5.90 -0.29
N PHE A 119 -9.28 -4.77 -0.05
CA PHE A 119 -10.73 -4.73 0.15
C PHE A 119 -11.46 -5.50 -0.97
N SER A 120 -12.45 -6.31 -0.60
CA SER A 120 -13.04 -7.27 -1.53
C SER A 120 -14.56 -7.36 -1.50
N TYR A 121 -15.24 -6.65 -0.61
CA TYR A 121 -16.71 -6.68 -0.45
C TYR A 121 -17.44 -5.58 -1.23
N TRP A 122 -16.95 -5.28 -2.44
CA TRP A 122 -17.48 -4.24 -3.32
C TRP A 122 -18.98 -4.40 -3.59
N GLN A 123 -19.50 -5.63 -3.60
CA GLN A 123 -20.91 -5.94 -3.85
C GLN A 123 -21.87 -5.29 -2.86
N TYR A 124 -21.41 -4.91 -1.66
CA TYR A 124 -22.24 -4.29 -0.62
C TYR A 124 -22.07 -2.78 -0.50
N ILE A 125 -21.07 -2.18 -1.17
CA ILE A 125 -20.88 -0.74 -1.15
C ILE A 125 -21.32 -0.07 -2.45
N ASP A 126 -21.85 1.14 -2.32
CA ASP A 126 -22.19 2.03 -3.42
C ASP A 126 -21.08 3.03 -3.70
N LYS A 127 -20.31 3.39 -2.68
CA LYS A 127 -19.33 4.48 -2.72
C LYS A 127 -18.14 4.13 -1.84
N LEU A 128 -16.93 4.40 -2.32
CA LEU A 128 -15.71 4.34 -1.53
C LEU A 128 -15.11 5.74 -1.39
N VAL A 129 -14.90 6.23 -0.18
CA VAL A 129 -14.04 7.39 0.08
C VAL A 129 -12.69 6.85 0.50
N MET A 130 -11.64 7.17 -0.25
CA MET A 130 -10.28 6.90 0.21
C MET A 130 -9.95 7.89 1.32
N TRP A 131 -10.07 7.41 2.56
CA TRP A 131 -9.82 8.19 3.74
C TRP A 131 -8.33 8.48 3.88
N GLY A 132 -8.00 9.73 4.15
CA GLY A 132 -6.63 10.20 4.32
C GLY A 132 -6.62 11.70 4.61
N GLY A 133 -5.44 12.20 4.90
CA GLY A 133 -5.19 13.59 5.23
C GLY A 133 -4.87 13.77 6.70
N SER A 134 -3.88 14.62 6.98
CA SER A 134 -3.46 14.97 8.33
C SER A 134 -2.81 16.37 8.32
N ALA A 135 -2.79 17.03 9.48
CA ALA A 135 -2.15 18.34 9.61
C ALA A 135 -0.63 18.33 9.35
N GLY A 136 0.01 17.15 9.41
CA GLY A 136 1.45 16.98 9.18
C GLY A 136 1.79 16.58 7.74
N GLU A 137 0.93 15.82 7.07
CA GLU A 137 1.21 15.27 5.74
C GLU A 137 0.56 16.12 4.63
N GLY A 138 -0.70 16.52 4.79
CA GLY A 138 -1.47 17.22 3.76
C GLY A 138 -2.97 17.01 3.96
N LEU A 139 -3.79 17.92 3.44
CA LEU A 139 -5.23 17.99 3.72
C LEU A 139 -6.10 17.46 2.58
N ILE A 140 -5.56 17.47 1.36
CA ILE A 140 -6.27 17.12 0.13
C ILE A 140 -5.60 15.87 -0.44
N VAL A 141 -6.35 14.77 -0.46
CA VAL A 141 -5.84 13.45 -0.79
C VAL A 141 -6.73 12.82 -1.88
N PRO A 142 -6.26 12.69 -3.12
CA PRO A 142 -6.94 11.91 -4.14
C PRO A 142 -6.80 10.41 -3.85
N PRO A 143 -7.68 9.57 -4.42
CA PRO A 143 -7.47 8.12 -4.39
C PRO A 143 -6.23 7.73 -5.19
N SER A 144 -5.53 6.67 -4.76
CA SER A 144 -4.42 6.08 -5.52
C SER A 144 -4.92 5.29 -6.74
N ALA A 145 -4.10 5.16 -7.78
CA ALA A 145 -4.50 4.52 -9.04
C ALA A 145 -4.97 3.07 -8.86
N ASP A 146 -4.31 2.30 -7.98
CA ASP A 146 -4.67 0.92 -7.70
C ASP A 146 -6.04 0.76 -7.01
N VAL A 147 -6.43 1.74 -6.19
CA VAL A 147 -7.75 1.81 -5.55
C VAL A 147 -8.82 2.24 -6.56
N ILE A 148 -8.51 3.25 -7.40
CA ILE A 148 -9.40 3.67 -8.50
C ILE A 148 -9.73 2.47 -9.37
N ASP A 149 -8.71 1.75 -9.83
CA ASP A 149 -8.89 0.63 -10.74
C ASP A 149 -9.71 -0.51 -10.13
N ALA A 150 -9.46 -0.85 -8.86
CA ALA A 150 -10.19 -1.90 -8.17
C ALA A 150 -11.67 -1.51 -7.96
N ALA A 151 -11.93 -0.27 -7.52
CA ALA A 151 -13.29 0.23 -7.29
C ALA A 151 -14.07 0.30 -8.62
N HIS A 152 -13.47 0.89 -9.65
CA HIS A 152 -14.07 1.05 -10.98
C HIS A 152 -14.38 -0.27 -11.66
N LYS A 153 -13.48 -1.26 -11.57
CA LYS A 153 -13.72 -2.62 -12.09
C LYS A 153 -14.91 -3.29 -11.41
N ASN A 154 -15.18 -2.95 -10.16
CA ASN A 154 -16.34 -3.41 -9.39
C ASN A 154 -17.55 -2.45 -9.46
N GLY A 155 -17.45 -1.37 -10.24
CA GLY A 155 -18.54 -0.41 -10.49
C GLY A 155 -18.88 0.43 -9.27
N VAL A 156 -17.88 0.67 -8.43
CA VAL A 156 -17.99 1.53 -7.25
C VAL A 156 -17.24 2.83 -7.56
N PRO A 157 -17.93 3.99 -7.59
CA PRO A 157 -17.24 5.26 -7.64
C PRO A 157 -16.39 5.49 -6.38
N VAL A 158 -15.23 6.12 -6.58
CA VAL A 158 -14.25 6.41 -5.55
C VAL A 158 -14.02 7.92 -5.42
N TYR A 159 -13.96 8.40 -4.18
CA TYR A 159 -13.82 9.82 -3.87
C TYR A 159 -12.53 10.09 -3.10
N GLY A 160 -11.88 11.20 -3.44
CA GLY A 160 -10.80 11.75 -2.62
C GLY A 160 -11.34 12.41 -1.36
N THR A 161 -10.44 12.76 -0.45
CA THR A 161 -10.77 13.43 0.81
C THR A 161 -10.18 14.83 0.85
N VAL A 162 -10.99 15.82 1.20
CA VAL A 162 -10.54 17.14 1.68
C VAL A 162 -10.83 17.19 3.17
N PHE A 163 -9.80 17.02 3.99
CA PHE A 163 -9.92 16.99 5.44
C PHE A 163 -9.30 18.24 6.07
N LEU A 164 -10.13 19.03 6.72
CA LEU A 164 -9.71 20.16 7.55
C LEU A 164 -9.73 19.70 9.00
N PRO A 165 -8.58 19.38 9.63
CA PRO A 165 -8.54 18.63 10.89
C PRO A 165 -9.15 19.39 12.07
N GLN A 166 -9.48 18.66 13.13
CA GLN A 166 -9.79 19.25 14.43
C GLN A 166 -8.61 20.09 14.93
N THR A 167 -8.88 21.17 15.67
CA THR A 167 -7.84 22.03 16.24
C THR A 167 -6.90 21.28 17.19
N GLU A 168 -7.42 20.28 17.91
CA GLU A 168 -6.65 19.41 18.81
C GLU A 168 -5.65 18.51 18.08
N HIS A 169 -5.88 18.28 16.78
CA HIS A 169 -5.00 17.50 15.90
C HIS A 169 -4.21 18.38 14.92
N GLY A 170 -4.01 19.66 15.27
CA GLY A 170 -3.21 20.61 14.50
C GLY A 170 -3.96 21.34 13.38
N GLY A 171 -5.29 21.20 13.31
CA GLY A 171 -6.13 21.94 12.36
C GLY A 171 -6.04 23.46 12.53
N LYS A 172 -6.00 24.17 11.41
CA LYS A 172 -5.86 25.64 11.36
C LYS A 172 -6.97 26.23 10.52
N ILE A 173 -7.69 27.20 11.06
CA ILE A 173 -8.81 27.85 10.34
C ILE A 173 -8.34 28.54 9.06
N ASP A 174 -7.08 29.01 9.04
CA ASP A 174 -6.47 29.60 7.85
C ASP A 174 -6.44 28.64 6.65
N TRP A 175 -6.31 27.33 6.86
CA TRP A 175 -6.38 26.37 5.76
C TRP A 175 -7.78 26.26 5.16
N MET A 176 -8.83 26.45 5.97
CA MET A 176 -10.18 26.60 5.45
C MET A 176 -10.31 27.90 4.65
N HIS A 177 -9.73 29.00 5.13
CA HIS A 177 -9.74 30.26 4.37
C HIS A 177 -8.95 30.16 3.05
N ASP A 178 -7.82 29.45 3.03
CA ASP A 178 -7.04 29.18 1.83
C ASP A 178 -7.84 28.33 0.83
N LEU A 179 -8.56 27.30 1.31
CA LEU A 179 -9.48 26.50 0.49
C LEU A 179 -10.60 27.35 -0.12
N LEU A 180 -11.15 28.26 0.67
CA LEU A 180 -12.27 29.13 0.31
C LEU A 180 -11.86 30.45 -0.34
N ALA A 181 -10.57 30.66 -0.62
CA ALA A 181 -10.09 31.86 -1.28
C ALA A 181 -10.79 32.02 -2.64
N GLN A 182 -11.38 33.18 -2.89
CA GLN A 182 -12.19 33.45 -4.07
C GLN A 182 -11.53 34.51 -4.95
N ARG A 183 -11.53 34.32 -6.26
CA ARG A 183 -11.12 35.34 -7.23
C ARG A 183 -12.19 36.44 -7.35
N GLU A 184 -11.84 37.58 -7.93
CA GLU A 184 -12.78 38.70 -8.17
C GLU A 184 -13.99 38.30 -9.03
N ASP A 185 -13.85 37.31 -9.92
CA ASP A 185 -14.92 36.80 -10.77
C ASP A 185 -15.86 35.80 -10.06
N GLY A 186 -15.63 35.51 -8.78
CA GLY A 186 -16.41 34.58 -7.98
C GLY A 186 -16.00 33.11 -8.08
N SER A 187 -14.98 32.77 -8.89
CA SER A 187 -14.42 31.43 -8.97
C SER A 187 -13.54 31.08 -7.76
N PHE A 188 -13.42 29.78 -7.45
CA PHE A 188 -12.56 29.28 -6.37
C PHE A 188 -11.38 28.51 -6.97
N PRO A 189 -10.14 29.05 -6.90
CA PRO A 189 -8.97 28.44 -7.52
C PRO A 189 -8.66 27.02 -7.04
N VAL A 190 -8.85 26.76 -5.74
CA VAL A 190 -8.66 25.42 -5.19
C VAL A 190 -9.76 24.49 -5.70
N GLY A 191 -11.00 24.99 -5.84
CA GLY A 191 -12.10 24.25 -6.43
C GLY A 191 -11.84 23.84 -7.88
N ASP A 192 -11.28 24.74 -8.71
CA ASP A 192 -10.83 24.40 -10.06
C ASP A 192 -9.84 23.23 -10.04
N LYS A 193 -8.85 23.29 -9.14
CA LYS A 193 -7.80 22.26 -9.02
C LYS A 193 -8.34 20.93 -8.53
N LEU A 194 -9.30 20.91 -7.61
CA LEU A 194 -9.96 19.67 -7.18
C LEU A 194 -10.63 18.95 -8.37
N ILE A 195 -11.30 19.70 -9.24
CA ILE A 195 -11.94 19.13 -10.44
C ILE A 195 -10.91 18.75 -11.51
N GLU A 196 -9.84 19.54 -11.69
CA GLU A 196 -8.73 19.21 -12.59
C GLU A 196 -8.05 17.89 -12.20
N VAL A 197 -7.74 17.71 -10.91
CA VAL A 197 -7.14 16.48 -10.37
C VAL A 197 -8.08 15.28 -10.57
N ALA A 198 -9.37 15.43 -10.23
CA ALA A 198 -10.35 14.35 -10.39
C ALA A 198 -10.47 13.91 -11.85
N ASN A 199 -10.49 14.84 -12.79
CA ASN A 199 -10.51 14.53 -14.22
C ASN A 199 -9.22 13.87 -14.72
N TYR A 200 -8.05 14.36 -14.27
CA TYR A 200 -6.77 13.87 -14.74
C TYR A 200 -6.43 12.46 -14.21
N TYR A 201 -6.63 12.24 -12.91
CA TYR A 201 -6.44 10.93 -12.28
C TYR A 201 -7.61 9.97 -12.55
N GLY A 202 -8.79 10.49 -12.87
CA GLY A 202 -9.95 9.70 -13.30
C GLY A 202 -10.71 9.08 -12.11
N PHE A 203 -11.10 9.90 -11.14
CA PHE A 203 -11.97 9.48 -10.01
C PHE A 203 -13.19 10.41 -9.86
N ASP A 204 -14.14 10.02 -9.00
CA ASP A 204 -15.55 10.43 -9.12
C ASP A 204 -15.95 11.59 -8.21
N GLY A 205 -14.99 12.29 -7.60
CA GLY A 205 -15.24 13.51 -6.85
C GLY A 205 -14.66 13.50 -5.44
N TRP A 206 -15.30 14.23 -4.53
CA TRP A 206 -14.66 14.61 -3.26
C TRP A 206 -15.59 14.51 -2.05
N PHE A 207 -15.04 13.95 -0.98
CA PHE A 207 -15.58 14.02 0.37
C PHE A 207 -14.96 15.21 1.11
N ILE A 208 -15.80 16.14 1.57
CA ILE A 208 -15.38 17.35 2.27
C ILE A 208 -15.70 17.19 3.75
N ASN A 209 -14.64 17.13 4.56
CA ASN A 209 -14.73 17.04 6.01
C ASN A 209 -14.15 18.29 6.68
N GLN A 210 -15.04 19.21 7.08
CA GLN A 210 -14.66 20.42 7.80
C GLN A 210 -14.74 20.14 9.31
N GLU A 211 -13.62 19.89 9.98
CA GLU A 211 -13.59 19.63 11.44
C GLU A 211 -12.89 20.74 12.24
N THR A 212 -12.40 21.76 11.53
CA THR A 212 -11.67 22.86 12.15
C THR A 212 -12.61 23.84 12.84
N GLN A 213 -12.47 23.99 14.15
CA GLN A 213 -13.20 24.99 14.94
C GLN A 213 -12.76 26.42 14.63
N GLY A 214 -13.60 27.40 15.02
CA GLY A 214 -13.33 28.82 14.89
C GLY A 214 -14.01 29.53 13.71
N GLY A 215 -14.80 28.80 12.92
CA GLY A 215 -15.58 29.38 11.83
C GLY A 215 -16.69 30.33 12.28
N THR A 216 -17.02 31.29 11.42
CA THR A 216 -18.08 32.29 11.62
C THR A 216 -19.28 32.04 10.69
N PRO A 217 -20.43 32.73 10.87
CA PRO A 217 -21.55 32.59 9.94
C PRO A 217 -21.17 32.99 8.51
N GLN A 218 -20.24 33.94 8.34
CA GLN A 218 -19.75 34.34 7.02
C GLN A 218 -18.94 33.21 6.37
N ASP A 219 -18.16 32.47 7.16
CA ASP A 219 -17.40 31.32 6.67
C ASP A 219 -18.34 30.18 6.24
N ALA A 220 -19.42 29.93 7.00
CA ALA A 220 -20.45 28.96 6.61
C ALA A 220 -21.08 29.30 5.27
N GLN A 221 -21.39 30.59 5.04
CA GLN A 221 -21.89 31.07 3.76
C GLN A 221 -20.85 30.94 2.64
N ASN A 222 -19.58 31.18 2.93
CA ASN A 222 -18.50 31.00 1.95
C ASN A 222 -18.29 29.53 1.59
N MET A 223 -18.39 28.62 2.56
CA MET A 223 -18.37 27.18 2.31
C MET A 223 -19.55 26.75 1.43
N VAL A 224 -20.77 27.25 1.68
CA VAL A 224 -21.92 26.98 0.79
C VAL A 224 -21.69 27.51 -0.62
N LYS A 225 -21.10 28.70 -0.79
CA LYS A 225 -20.73 29.22 -2.12
C LYS A 225 -19.70 28.32 -2.80
N PHE A 226 -18.69 27.85 -2.08
CA PHE A 226 -17.68 26.93 -2.60
C PHE A 226 -18.29 25.61 -3.05
N LEU A 227 -19.13 24.98 -2.22
CA LEU A 227 -19.81 23.73 -2.58
C LEU A 227 -20.74 23.91 -3.79
N LYS A 228 -21.50 25.00 -3.86
CA LYS A 228 -22.32 25.36 -5.03
C LYS A 228 -21.46 25.58 -6.28
N TYR A 229 -20.29 26.19 -6.13
CA TYR A 229 -19.35 26.36 -7.23
C TYR A 229 -18.85 25.01 -7.74
N LEU A 230 -18.45 24.09 -6.85
CA LEU A 230 -18.08 22.72 -7.24
C LEU A 230 -19.23 22.02 -7.99
N GLN A 231 -20.48 22.17 -7.53
CA GLN A 231 -21.66 21.65 -8.24
C GLN A 231 -21.81 22.22 -9.66
N GLN A 232 -21.38 23.46 -9.91
CA GLN A 232 -21.45 24.10 -11.22
C GLN A 232 -20.36 23.63 -12.18
N ILE A 233 -19.15 23.37 -11.67
CA ILE A 233 -17.98 23.06 -12.51
C ILE A 233 -17.66 21.57 -12.62
N LYS A 234 -18.18 20.72 -11.73
CA LYS A 234 -17.95 19.28 -11.75
C LYS A 234 -18.56 18.62 -13.00
N GLY A 235 -17.98 17.50 -13.42
CA GLY A 235 -18.58 16.63 -14.43
C GLY A 235 -19.93 16.06 -13.97
N PRO A 236 -20.81 15.63 -14.90
CA PRO A 236 -22.15 15.15 -14.57
C PRO A 236 -22.16 13.92 -13.66
N GLU A 237 -21.13 13.08 -13.75
CA GLU A 237 -20.97 11.85 -12.96
C GLU A 237 -20.23 12.08 -11.62
N MET A 238 -19.53 13.21 -11.47
CA MET A 238 -18.82 13.51 -10.23
C MET A 238 -19.79 13.88 -9.12
N GLU A 239 -19.47 13.54 -7.87
CA GLU A 239 -20.28 13.93 -6.71
C GLU A 239 -19.45 14.59 -5.62
N ILE A 240 -20.09 15.52 -4.89
CA ILE A 240 -19.53 16.18 -3.71
C ILE A 240 -20.29 15.72 -2.48
N ILE A 241 -19.56 15.18 -1.50
CA ILE A 241 -20.10 14.60 -0.28
C ILE A 241 -19.67 15.49 0.89
N TRP A 242 -20.63 15.86 1.74
CA TRP A 242 -20.39 16.74 2.90
C TRP A 242 -20.55 15.96 4.21
N TYR A 243 -19.64 16.18 5.16
CA TYR A 243 -19.75 15.62 6.52
C TYR A 243 -20.54 16.54 7.46
N ASP A 244 -21.41 15.98 8.29
CA ASP A 244 -22.23 16.69 9.28
C ASP A 244 -21.37 17.25 10.43
N SER A 245 -20.74 18.41 10.22
CA SER A 245 -19.86 19.07 11.19
C SER A 245 -20.16 20.57 11.35
N MET A 246 -19.73 21.41 10.40
CA MET A 246 -19.96 22.86 10.42
C MET A 246 -21.47 23.17 10.36
N VAL A 247 -21.95 24.10 11.19
CA VAL A 247 -23.34 24.58 11.17
C VAL A 247 -23.47 25.98 10.58
N ASP A 248 -24.71 26.42 10.35
CA ASP A 248 -25.10 27.74 9.83
C ASP A 248 -24.43 28.93 10.54
N GLU A 249 -24.12 28.78 11.83
CA GLU A 249 -23.44 29.80 12.63
C GLU A 249 -21.91 29.83 12.46
N GLY A 250 -21.32 28.86 11.75
CA GLY A 250 -19.87 28.78 11.55
C GLY A 250 -19.09 27.70 12.32
N PRO A 251 -19.32 27.45 13.63
CA PRO A 251 -18.51 26.48 14.36
C PRO A 251 -18.89 25.03 13.99
N VAL A 252 -18.02 24.09 14.36
CA VAL A 252 -18.31 22.66 14.23
C VAL A 252 -19.19 22.22 15.40
N LYS A 253 -20.40 21.76 15.07
CA LYS A 253 -21.39 21.19 15.99
C LYS A 253 -22.14 20.07 15.26
N TRP A 254 -21.61 18.85 15.33
CA TRP A 254 -22.24 17.68 14.72
C TRP A 254 -23.68 17.50 15.20
N GLN A 255 -24.61 17.35 14.26
CA GLN A 255 -26.04 17.25 14.57
C GLN A 255 -26.50 15.80 14.78
N GLY A 256 -25.74 14.83 14.26
CA GLY A 256 -26.17 13.43 14.19
C GLY A 256 -27.47 13.27 13.39
N SER A 257 -27.80 14.23 12.52
CA SER A 257 -29.07 14.27 11.77
C SER A 257 -29.07 15.41 10.74
N LEU A 258 -29.99 15.35 9.78
CA LEU A 258 -30.26 16.51 8.92
C LEU A 258 -31.22 17.47 9.65
N THR A 259 -30.77 18.68 9.97
CA THR A 259 -31.52 19.69 10.74
C THR A 259 -31.52 21.05 10.06
N ASP A 260 -32.25 22.02 10.64
CA ASP A 260 -32.19 23.40 10.15
C ASP A 260 -30.81 24.05 10.30
N LYS A 261 -29.92 23.46 11.12
CA LYS A 261 -28.55 23.97 11.36
C LYS A 261 -27.54 23.57 10.31
N ASN A 262 -27.74 22.46 9.62
CA ASN A 262 -26.79 21.95 8.61
C ASN A 262 -27.42 21.78 7.21
N LYS A 263 -28.75 21.92 7.06
CA LYS A 263 -29.42 21.72 5.76
C LYS A 263 -28.85 22.56 4.63
N MET A 264 -28.32 23.76 4.92
CA MET A 264 -27.75 24.65 3.90
C MET A 264 -26.52 24.06 3.20
N PHE A 265 -25.82 23.10 3.81
CA PHE A 265 -24.70 22.39 3.18
C PHE A 265 -25.15 21.23 2.29
N PHE A 266 -26.42 20.79 2.42
CA PHE A 266 -27.02 19.73 1.61
C PHE A 266 -27.85 20.31 0.46
N GLN A 267 -28.75 21.24 0.78
CA GLN A 267 -29.68 21.88 -0.14
C GLN A 267 -30.02 23.30 0.33
N ASP A 268 -29.88 24.28 -0.55
CA ASP A 268 -30.31 25.66 -0.30
C ASP A 268 -31.41 26.06 -1.29
N LYS A 269 -32.65 26.03 -0.80
CA LYS A 269 -33.87 26.19 -1.62
C LYS A 269 -33.87 25.16 -2.77
N GLU A 270 -34.00 25.60 -4.01
CA GLU A 270 -33.98 24.75 -5.20
C GLU A 270 -32.56 24.38 -5.65
N GLN A 271 -31.53 25.01 -5.09
CA GLN A 271 -30.13 24.78 -5.48
C GLN A 271 -29.49 23.68 -4.65
N ARG A 272 -29.00 22.63 -5.33
CA ARG A 272 -28.17 21.59 -4.71
C ARG A 272 -26.84 22.18 -4.22
N VAL A 273 -26.43 21.80 -3.01
CA VAL A 273 -25.16 22.24 -2.41
C VAL A 273 -24.19 21.07 -2.30
N SER A 274 -24.64 19.92 -1.79
CA SER A 274 -23.91 18.65 -1.88
C SER A 274 -24.79 17.54 -2.48
N ASP A 275 -24.16 16.56 -3.12
CA ASP A 275 -24.84 15.38 -3.66
C ASP A 275 -25.21 14.43 -2.52
N ASN A 276 -24.39 14.30 -1.48
CA ASN A 276 -24.67 13.46 -0.32
C ASN A 276 -24.28 14.14 1.00
N LEU A 277 -24.93 13.71 2.09
CA LEU A 277 -24.61 14.10 3.46
C LEU A 277 -24.20 12.86 4.26
N PHE A 278 -22.99 12.85 4.82
CA PHE A 278 -22.58 11.87 5.80
C PHE A 278 -22.95 12.39 7.20
N ILE A 279 -23.90 11.74 7.84
CA ILE A 279 -24.39 12.09 9.18
C ILE A 279 -23.44 11.54 10.23
N ASP A 280 -23.08 12.38 11.20
CA ASP A 280 -22.20 12.03 12.31
C ASP A 280 -22.75 10.92 13.21
N PHE A 281 -21.87 10.16 13.87
CA PHE A 281 -22.16 8.91 14.60
C PHE A 281 -23.17 9.00 15.74
N ARG A 282 -23.45 10.21 16.24
CA ARG A 282 -24.24 10.45 17.48
C ARG A 282 -25.72 10.07 17.38
N TRP A 283 -26.26 9.86 16.17
CA TRP A 283 -27.65 9.44 15.94
C TRP A 283 -28.08 8.17 16.71
N GLN A 284 -27.10 7.40 17.20
CA GLN A 284 -27.31 6.07 17.77
C GLN A 284 -27.78 6.06 19.22
N TYR A 285 -27.63 7.14 20.00
CA TYR A 285 -27.86 7.12 21.44
C TYR A 285 -28.62 8.32 22.01
N LYS A 286 -29.15 8.13 23.22
CA LYS A 286 -29.62 9.21 24.10
C LYS A 286 -28.56 9.39 25.19
N ASP A 287 -28.18 10.62 25.53
CA ASP A 287 -27.27 10.85 26.64
C ASP A 287 -27.98 10.55 27.97
N GLU A 288 -27.89 9.30 28.43
CA GLU A 288 -28.50 8.85 29.68
C GLU A 288 -27.69 9.26 30.92
N LYS A 289 -26.41 9.62 30.78
CA LYS A 289 -25.55 9.99 31.93
C LYS A 289 -25.87 11.39 32.46
N ASN A 290 -26.30 12.32 31.59
CA ASN A 290 -26.67 13.68 31.98
C ASN A 290 -28.09 14.11 31.54
N GLY A 291 -28.84 13.24 30.86
CA GLY A 291 -30.22 13.47 30.44
C GLY A 291 -30.42 14.64 29.47
N LYS A 292 -29.37 15.11 28.80
CA LYS A 292 -29.36 16.46 28.19
C LYS A 292 -29.59 16.51 26.68
N TYR A 293 -29.43 15.41 25.94
CA TYR A 293 -29.68 15.44 24.49
C TYR A 293 -30.13 14.09 23.91
N ASP A 294 -31.21 14.13 23.12
CA ASP A 294 -31.76 13.02 22.36
C ASP A 294 -31.36 13.20 20.89
N TYR A 295 -30.42 12.39 20.41
CA TYR A 295 -30.00 12.39 18.99
C TYR A 295 -30.88 11.49 18.12
N ILE A 296 -31.61 10.55 18.72
CA ILE A 296 -32.44 9.58 17.98
C ILE A 296 -33.64 10.30 17.36
N THR A 297 -34.33 11.14 18.13
CA THR A 297 -35.54 11.83 17.64
C THR A 297 -35.25 12.76 16.44
N PRO A 298 -34.22 13.63 16.47
CA PRO A 298 -33.81 14.41 15.30
C PRO A 298 -33.43 13.54 14.11
N TYR A 299 -32.68 12.46 14.32
CA TYR A 299 -32.28 11.54 13.26
C TYR A 299 -33.50 10.93 12.54
N LEU A 300 -34.48 10.41 13.30
CA LEU A 300 -35.71 9.85 12.73
C LEU A 300 -36.55 10.87 11.92
N ASN A 301 -36.35 12.18 12.14
CA ASN A 301 -36.98 13.25 11.36
C ASN A 301 -36.20 13.61 10.07
N SER A 302 -34.95 13.17 9.92
CA SER A 302 -34.11 13.46 8.75
C SER A 302 -34.77 13.07 7.41
N PRO A 303 -35.49 11.93 7.28
CA PRO A 303 -36.17 11.57 6.03
C PRO A 303 -37.28 12.54 5.65
N ALA A 304 -38.03 13.05 6.63
CA ALA A 304 -39.06 14.06 6.40
C ALA A 304 -38.44 15.39 5.98
N LYS A 305 -37.34 15.79 6.63
CA LYS A 305 -36.58 17.00 6.29
C LYS A 305 -35.95 16.92 4.89
N ALA A 306 -35.40 15.77 4.49
CA ALA A 306 -34.88 15.56 3.14
C ALA A 306 -35.99 15.74 2.09
N LYS A 307 -37.17 15.15 2.33
CA LYS A 307 -38.34 15.29 1.45
C LYS A 307 -38.84 16.73 1.38
N GLU A 308 -38.86 17.47 2.50
CA GLU A 308 -39.18 18.91 2.54
C GLU A 308 -38.25 19.71 1.62
N LEU A 309 -36.97 19.31 1.54
CA LEU A 309 -35.95 19.92 0.68
C LEU A 309 -35.95 19.39 -0.76
N GLY A 310 -36.90 18.52 -1.14
CA GLY A 310 -36.94 17.91 -2.47
C GLY A 310 -35.83 16.88 -2.73
N ARG A 311 -35.26 16.30 -1.67
CA ARG A 311 -34.14 15.36 -1.72
C ARG A 311 -34.52 13.97 -1.25
N SER A 312 -33.79 12.96 -1.72
CA SER A 312 -33.98 11.58 -1.28
C SER A 312 -33.45 11.40 0.15
N PRO A 313 -34.17 10.72 1.05
CA PRO A 313 -33.62 10.28 2.33
C PRO A 313 -32.38 9.38 2.20
N TYR A 314 -32.22 8.70 1.05
CA TYR A 314 -31.08 7.82 0.77
C TYR A 314 -29.85 8.57 0.23
N ASP A 315 -29.92 9.89 0.09
CA ASP A 315 -28.73 10.74 -0.10
C ASP A 315 -28.06 11.08 1.25
N LEU A 316 -28.69 10.71 2.37
CA LEU A 316 -28.16 10.83 3.73
C LEU A 316 -27.55 9.49 4.15
N TYR A 317 -26.33 9.50 4.67
CA TYR A 317 -25.61 8.30 5.11
C TYR A 317 -25.38 8.38 6.61
N ALA A 318 -26.13 7.60 7.39
CA ALA A 318 -26.01 7.52 8.85
C ALA A 318 -24.68 6.85 9.21
N GLY A 319 -23.74 7.62 9.75
CA GLY A 319 -22.40 7.16 10.06
C GLY A 319 -22.36 6.18 11.24
N ILE A 320 -21.60 5.11 11.11
CA ILE A 320 -21.13 4.29 12.22
C ILE A 320 -19.61 4.37 12.30
N ASP A 321 -19.09 4.51 13.52
CA ASP A 321 -17.65 4.43 13.78
C ASP A 321 -17.29 2.99 14.13
N VAL A 322 -16.49 2.37 13.25
CA VAL A 322 -16.01 1.00 13.44
C VAL A 322 -14.49 0.95 13.67
N GLU A 323 -13.81 2.10 13.77
CA GLU A 323 -12.33 2.18 13.78
C GLU A 323 -11.72 1.40 14.94
N ALA A 324 -12.30 1.53 16.15
CA ALA A 324 -11.75 0.92 17.36
C ALA A 324 -12.22 -0.52 17.61
N LYS A 325 -13.46 -0.84 17.23
CA LYS A 325 -14.14 -2.07 17.66
C LYS A 325 -14.67 -2.94 16.53
N GLY A 326 -14.75 -2.44 15.29
CA GLY A 326 -15.30 -3.24 14.21
C GLY A 326 -16.67 -3.83 14.52
N TYR A 327 -16.83 -5.11 14.23
CA TYR A 327 -18.03 -5.87 14.58
C TYR A 327 -18.21 -6.15 16.09
N GLU A 328 -17.23 -5.83 16.93
CA GLU A 328 -17.33 -5.98 18.40
C GLU A 328 -18.01 -4.77 19.06
N GLY A 329 -18.35 -3.74 18.27
CA GLY A 329 -19.13 -2.59 18.71
C GLY A 329 -20.63 -2.88 18.83
N SER A 330 -21.36 -1.89 19.35
CA SER A 330 -22.83 -1.89 19.43
C SER A 330 -23.38 -0.77 18.57
N TYR A 331 -24.33 -1.07 17.70
CA TYR A 331 -24.83 -0.15 16.69
C TYR A 331 -26.35 -0.13 16.68
N ASN A 332 -26.97 1.05 16.56
CA ASN A 332 -28.42 1.18 16.68
C ASN A 332 -29.18 0.79 15.40
N TRP A 333 -28.99 -0.45 14.99
CA TRP A 333 -29.58 -0.99 13.79
C TRP A 333 -31.11 -0.93 13.74
N PRO A 334 -31.88 -1.17 14.83
CA PRO A 334 -33.33 -1.02 14.78
C PRO A 334 -33.81 0.38 14.39
N MET A 335 -33.00 1.42 14.61
CA MET A 335 -33.33 2.79 14.19
C MET A 335 -32.98 3.06 12.72
N LEU A 336 -31.92 2.45 12.18
CA LEU A 336 -31.53 2.61 10.77
C LEU A 336 -32.30 1.65 9.84
N PHE A 337 -32.41 0.39 10.24
CA PHE A 337 -33.06 -0.70 9.51
C PHE A 337 -34.18 -1.34 10.37
N PRO A 338 -35.31 -0.63 10.56
CA PRO A 338 -36.44 -1.18 11.30
C PRO A 338 -37.08 -2.38 10.60
N ASP A 339 -37.48 -3.38 11.39
CA ASP A 339 -38.16 -4.58 10.90
C ASP A 339 -39.49 -4.25 10.22
N GLY A 340 -39.76 -4.91 9.09
CA GLY A 340 -40.99 -4.72 8.32
C GLY A 340 -41.19 -3.32 7.74
N LYS A 341 -40.19 -2.43 7.82
CA LYS A 341 -40.25 -1.04 7.36
C LYS A 341 -39.09 -0.72 6.40
N ALA A 342 -39.24 0.37 5.66
CA ALA A 342 -38.14 0.92 4.86
C ALA A 342 -36.99 1.39 5.77
N ALA A 343 -35.76 1.35 5.26
CA ALA A 343 -34.62 1.94 5.96
C ALA A 343 -34.84 3.45 6.15
N THR A 344 -34.39 3.97 7.29
CA THR A 344 -34.53 5.39 7.65
C THR A 344 -33.71 6.26 6.69
N THR A 345 -32.43 5.92 6.48
CA THR A 345 -31.52 6.56 5.51
C THR A 345 -30.59 5.50 4.91
N SER A 346 -29.56 5.92 4.15
CA SER A 346 -28.42 5.08 3.78
C SER A 346 -27.44 4.91 4.95
N LEU A 347 -26.47 4.01 4.82
CA LEU A 347 -25.46 3.69 5.84
C LEU A 347 -24.08 4.27 5.47
N GLY A 348 -23.47 5.00 6.39
CA GLY A 348 -22.06 5.40 6.29
C GLY A 348 -21.19 4.58 7.23
N ILE A 349 -20.10 4.00 6.75
CA ILE A 349 -19.18 3.20 7.55
C ILE A 349 -17.84 3.92 7.61
N TYR A 350 -17.48 4.44 8.78
CA TYR A 350 -16.19 5.07 9.02
C TYR A 350 -15.18 4.03 9.51
N ARG A 351 -14.11 3.85 8.73
CA ARG A 351 -12.94 2.99 8.98
C ARG A 351 -13.19 1.48 8.97
N PRO A 352 -13.89 0.90 7.96
CA PRO A 352 -13.99 -0.55 7.83
C PRO A 352 -12.64 -1.24 7.57
N ASP A 353 -11.58 -0.47 7.24
CA ASP A 353 -10.18 -0.93 7.27
C ASP A 353 -9.73 -1.43 8.66
N TRP A 354 -10.53 -1.25 9.72
CA TRP A 354 -10.37 -1.95 11.00
C TRP A 354 -10.10 -3.45 10.85
N ALA A 355 -10.79 -4.13 9.92
CA ALA A 355 -10.59 -5.57 9.72
C ALA A 355 -9.13 -5.90 9.37
N PHE A 356 -8.48 -5.03 8.60
CA PHE A 356 -7.06 -5.14 8.26
C PHE A 356 -6.17 -4.64 9.40
N ASN A 357 -6.38 -3.42 9.90
CA ASN A 357 -5.52 -2.79 10.90
C ASN A 357 -5.49 -3.54 12.24
N SER A 358 -6.57 -4.24 12.59
CA SER A 358 -6.64 -5.05 13.80
C SER A 358 -6.08 -6.46 13.64
N SER A 359 -5.66 -6.85 12.44
CA SER A 359 -5.20 -8.20 12.11
C SER A 359 -3.67 -8.27 12.07
N LYS A 360 -3.12 -9.43 12.43
CA LYS A 360 -1.67 -9.67 12.43
C LYS A 360 -1.15 -10.23 11.11
N ASN A 361 -2.05 -10.83 10.32
CA ASN A 361 -1.74 -11.48 9.06
C ASN A 361 -2.98 -11.47 8.14
N ASN A 362 -2.79 -11.97 6.92
CA ASN A 362 -3.82 -11.93 5.88
C ASN A 362 -4.99 -12.88 6.19
N GLU A 363 -4.75 -14.03 6.81
CA GLU A 363 -5.80 -14.99 7.17
C GLU A 363 -6.77 -14.40 8.19
N GLU A 364 -6.25 -13.76 9.24
CA GLU A 364 -7.05 -13.06 10.25
C GLU A 364 -7.83 -11.89 9.60
N TYR A 365 -7.18 -11.14 8.72
CA TYR A 365 -7.82 -10.07 7.97
C TYR A 365 -9.03 -10.59 7.15
N MET A 366 -8.85 -11.63 6.34
CA MET A 366 -9.92 -12.16 5.49
C MET A 366 -11.08 -12.74 6.30
N GLU A 367 -10.77 -13.38 7.43
CA GLU A 367 -11.75 -13.87 8.38
C GLU A 367 -12.59 -12.72 8.98
N LYS A 368 -11.92 -11.66 9.46
CA LYS A 368 -12.61 -10.48 10.01
C LYS A 368 -13.41 -9.75 8.95
N GLU A 369 -12.88 -9.60 7.74
CA GLU A 369 -13.59 -9.00 6.61
C GLU A 369 -14.87 -9.81 6.33
N GLN A 370 -14.79 -11.14 6.34
CA GLN A 370 -15.98 -11.98 6.16
C GLN A 370 -17.02 -11.80 7.25
N ILE A 371 -16.63 -11.80 8.52
CA ILE A 371 -17.57 -11.57 9.63
C ILE A 371 -18.17 -10.16 9.56
N PHE A 372 -17.35 -9.16 9.22
CA PHE A 372 -17.80 -7.78 9.10
C PHE A 372 -18.89 -7.65 8.04
N TRP A 373 -18.65 -8.13 6.82
CA TRP A 373 -19.59 -7.92 5.72
C TRP A 373 -20.73 -8.93 5.68
N VAL A 374 -20.52 -10.16 6.13
CA VAL A 374 -21.50 -11.26 6.00
C VAL A 374 -22.16 -11.61 7.33
N GLY A 375 -21.48 -11.41 8.46
CA GLY A 375 -21.95 -11.80 9.78
C GLY A 375 -21.32 -13.11 10.28
N ASN A 376 -21.55 -13.44 11.56
CA ASN A 376 -20.89 -14.55 12.27
C ASN A 376 -21.10 -15.93 11.64
N ASN A 377 -22.25 -16.14 10.99
CA ASN A 377 -22.56 -17.40 10.33
C ASN A 377 -21.80 -17.58 9.00
N LYS A 378 -21.17 -16.52 8.48
CA LYS A 378 -20.38 -16.51 7.23
C LYS A 378 -21.15 -17.04 6.01
N ASN A 379 -22.47 -16.85 6.04
CA ASN A 379 -23.37 -17.20 4.96
C ASN A 379 -24.37 -16.04 4.79
N PRO A 380 -24.36 -15.32 3.65
CA PRO A 380 -25.24 -14.17 3.46
C PRO A 380 -26.73 -14.52 3.39
N GLU A 381 -27.10 -15.79 3.17
CA GLU A 381 -28.50 -16.26 3.27
C GLU A 381 -28.95 -16.43 4.73
N GLN A 382 -28.02 -16.51 5.69
CA GLN A 382 -28.27 -16.89 7.08
C GLN A 382 -27.53 -15.96 8.04
N THR A 383 -28.05 -14.75 8.23
CA THR A 383 -27.36 -13.71 9.02
C THR A 383 -28.02 -13.43 10.37
N ASP A 384 -29.02 -14.22 10.75
CA ASP A 384 -29.74 -14.03 12.01
C ASP A 384 -28.80 -14.13 13.21
N LEU A 385 -29.01 -13.21 14.14
CA LEU A 385 -28.39 -13.28 15.45
C LEU A 385 -29.00 -14.44 16.25
N PRO A 386 -28.25 -15.04 17.19
CA PRO A 386 -28.80 -16.02 18.12
C PRO A 386 -30.04 -15.48 18.85
N GLU A 387 -31.00 -16.37 19.14
CA GLU A 387 -32.20 -15.99 19.89
C GLU A 387 -31.83 -15.32 21.23
N GLY A 388 -32.42 -14.16 21.50
CA GLY A 388 -32.13 -13.36 22.70
C GLY A 388 -30.86 -12.51 22.65
N ALA A 389 -30.14 -12.48 21.53
CA ALA A 389 -29.03 -11.54 21.34
C ALA A 389 -29.50 -10.08 21.41
N ASP A 390 -28.61 -9.19 21.86
CA ASP A 390 -28.86 -7.76 21.86
C ASP A 390 -29.05 -7.28 20.40
N PRO A 391 -30.18 -6.63 20.04
CA PRO A 391 -30.43 -6.15 18.69
C PRO A 391 -29.42 -5.08 18.21
N LEU A 392 -28.60 -4.53 19.12
CA LEU A 392 -27.49 -3.65 18.80
C LEU A 392 -26.21 -4.39 18.37
N SER A 393 -26.17 -5.72 18.53
CA SER A 393 -25.01 -6.54 18.15
C SER A 393 -24.79 -6.54 16.64
N TRP A 394 -23.55 -6.75 16.23
CA TRP A 394 -23.21 -6.87 14.81
C TRP A 394 -23.81 -8.12 14.16
N ARG A 395 -24.55 -7.92 13.08
CA ARG A 395 -25.23 -8.98 12.30
C ARG A 395 -24.72 -9.14 10.86
N GLY A 396 -23.71 -8.36 10.48
CA GLY A 396 -23.18 -8.33 9.13
C GLY A 396 -23.94 -7.39 8.21
N ILE A 397 -23.23 -6.71 7.30
CA ILE A 397 -23.82 -5.79 6.33
C ILE A 397 -24.82 -6.50 5.40
N ALA A 398 -24.54 -7.75 5.02
CA ALA A 398 -25.40 -8.59 4.19
C ALA A 398 -26.79 -8.89 4.79
N HIS A 399 -26.98 -8.67 6.10
CA HIS A 399 -28.30 -8.77 6.73
C HIS A 399 -29.24 -7.67 6.24
N ASP A 400 -28.76 -6.43 6.15
CA ASP A 400 -29.59 -5.27 5.86
C ASP A 400 -29.46 -4.74 4.44
N ILE A 401 -28.35 -5.04 3.76
CA ILE A 401 -28.00 -4.48 2.47
C ILE A 401 -27.91 -5.60 1.43
N VAL A 402 -28.62 -5.39 0.32
CA VAL A 402 -28.58 -6.32 -0.81
C VAL A 402 -27.24 -6.25 -1.54
N ASP A 403 -26.73 -7.42 -1.92
CA ASP A 403 -25.57 -7.53 -2.80
C ASP A 403 -25.91 -7.12 -4.25
N LYS A 404 -24.91 -6.54 -4.93
CA LYS A 404 -24.99 -6.09 -6.33
C LYS A 404 -23.94 -6.80 -7.19
N THR A 405 -24.21 -6.93 -8.48
CA THR A 405 -23.28 -7.53 -9.45
C THR A 405 -23.10 -6.66 -10.69
N LEU A 406 -21.91 -6.76 -11.30
CA LEU A 406 -21.57 -6.22 -12.62
C LEU A 406 -21.62 -7.26 -13.74
N LEU A 407 -21.95 -8.52 -13.43
CA LEU A 407 -22.03 -9.57 -14.43
C LEU A 407 -23.32 -9.41 -15.26
N THR A 408 -23.37 -8.36 -16.10
CA THR A 408 -24.51 -8.00 -16.95
C THR A 408 -24.18 -8.09 -18.44
N GLY A 409 -22.88 -8.11 -18.78
CA GLY A 409 -22.39 -8.28 -20.15
C GLY A 409 -22.45 -9.73 -20.65
N SER A 410 -21.88 -9.96 -21.82
CA SER A 410 -21.82 -11.29 -22.47
C SER A 410 -20.64 -12.14 -22.00
N GLU A 411 -19.67 -11.56 -21.30
CA GLU A 411 -18.47 -12.25 -20.85
C GLU A 411 -18.12 -11.92 -19.39
N PHE A 412 -17.51 -12.90 -18.73
CA PHE A 412 -17.04 -12.84 -17.35
C PHE A 412 -15.89 -13.83 -17.20
N ILE A 413 -14.75 -13.38 -16.67
CA ILE A 413 -13.61 -14.23 -16.34
C ILE A 413 -13.09 -13.79 -14.98
N THR A 414 -12.86 -14.75 -14.09
CA THR A 414 -12.19 -14.54 -12.80
C THR A 414 -11.16 -15.63 -12.59
N HIS A 415 -9.99 -15.26 -12.08
CA HIS A 415 -8.96 -16.15 -11.58
C HIS A 415 -8.93 -16.19 -10.05
N PHE A 416 -9.87 -15.48 -9.41
CA PHE A 416 -9.90 -15.25 -7.97
C PHE A 416 -8.67 -14.48 -7.47
N ASN A 417 -8.06 -13.66 -8.33
CA ASN A 417 -6.95 -12.81 -7.94
C ASN A 417 -7.46 -11.72 -6.99
N THR A 418 -6.97 -11.73 -5.75
CA THR A 418 -7.35 -10.80 -4.69
C THR A 418 -6.62 -9.46 -4.78
N GLY A 419 -5.65 -9.31 -5.69
CA GLY A 419 -4.80 -8.13 -5.82
C GLY A 419 -3.49 -8.22 -5.01
N ASN A 420 -3.15 -9.40 -4.50
CA ASN A 420 -1.91 -9.69 -3.78
C ASN A 420 -1.53 -11.17 -3.88
N GLY A 421 -0.27 -11.50 -3.61
CA GLY A 421 0.20 -12.89 -3.51
C GLY A 421 1.64 -13.01 -3.02
N HIS A 422 2.01 -14.20 -2.54
CA HIS A 422 3.40 -14.59 -2.29
C HIS A 422 4.15 -14.99 -3.57
N MET A 423 3.39 -15.17 -4.65
CA MET A 423 3.86 -15.55 -5.96
C MET A 423 2.94 -14.95 -7.02
N TYR A 424 3.41 -14.91 -8.26
CA TYR A 424 2.57 -14.58 -9.41
C TYR A 424 2.68 -15.71 -10.45
N ALA A 425 1.54 -16.37 -10.72
CA ALA A 425 1.43 -17.38 -11.74
C ALA A 425 0.97 -16.81 -13.08
N VAL A 426 1.47 -17.38 -14.17
CA VAL A 426 0.99 -17.17 -15.53
C VAL A 426 0.75 -18.55 -16.14
N ASN A 427 -0.49 -18.85 -16.52
CA ASN A 427 -0.90 -20.16 -17.04
C ASN A 427 -0.46 -21.33 -16.13
N GLY A 428 -0.68 -21.21 -14.83
CA GLY A 428 -0.38 -22.23 -13.82
C GLY A 428 1.10 -22.32 -13.40
N LYS A 429 2.01 -21.62 -14.08
CA LYS A 429 3.43 -21.59 -13.74
C LYS A 429 3.78 -20.34 -12.95
N VAL A 430 4.50 -20.53 -11.84
CA VAL A 430 5.06 -19.43 -11.05
C VAL A 430 6.14 -18.71 -11.87
N MET A 431 5.90 -17.42 -12.16
CA MET A 431 6.81 -16.55 -12.91
C MET A 431 7.49 -15.49 -12.03
N ARG A 432 6.99 -15.31 -10.81
CA ARG A 432 7.54 -14.50 -9.71
C ARG A 432 7.25 -15.23 -8.41
N ASP A 433 8.24 -15.39 -7.55
CA ASP A 433 8.17 -16.11 -6.27
C ASP A 433 8.41 -15.20 -5.04
N THR A 434 8.21 -13.90 -5.24
CA THR A 434 8.26 -12.88 -4.20
C THR A 434 6.89 -12.24 -3.98
N ASP A 435 6.68 -11.78 -2.75
CA ASP A 435 5.51 -11.03 -2.32
C ASP A 435 5.20 -9.84 -3.24
N TRP A 436 3.91 -9.59 -3.46
CA TRP A 436 3.44 -8.45 -4.21
C TRP A 436 2.01 -8.07 -3.82
N SER A 437 1.66 -6.81 -4.03
CA SER A 437 0.30 -6.29 -4.01
C SER A 437 0.12 -5.27 -5.13
N ASN A 438 -0.96 -5.40 -5.90
CA ASN A 438 -1.43 -4.41 -6.84
C ASN A 438 -2.94 -4.60 -7.04
N ARG A 439 -3.74 -3.70 -6.44
CA ARG A 439 -5.21 -3.78 -6.46
C ARG A 439 -5.82 -3.53 -7.84
N SER A 440 -5.11 -2.85 -8.76
CA SER A 440 -5.55 -2.75 -10.16
C SER A 440 -5.77 -4.12 -10.81
N LEU A 441 -5.10 -5.17 -10.31
CA LEU A 441 -5.17 -6.53 -10.83
C LEU A 441 -6.18 -7.41 -10.11
N GLN A 442 -6.88 -6.90 -9.09
CA GLN A 442 -7.92 -7.64 -8.39
C GLN A 442 -9.04 -8.01 -9.38
N ASP A 443 -9.49 -9.26 -9.36
CA ASP A 443 -10.62 -9.73 -10.16
C ASP A 443 -11.95 -9.37 -9.48
N ILE A 444 -13.06 -9.54 -10.20
CA ILE A 444 -14.37 -9.60 -9.55
C ILE A 444 -14.44 -10.90 -8.72
N LEU A 445 -14.40 -10.75 -7.41
CA LEU A 445 -14.47 -11.86 -6.45
C LEU A 445 -15.92 -12.33 -6.22
N PRO A 446 -16.14 -13.53 -5.63
CA PRO A 446 -17.47 -14.09 -5.43
C PRO A 446 -18.42 -13.13 -4.71
N THR A 447 -19.62 -12.96 -5.26
CA THR A 447 -20.70 -12.18 -4.65
C THR A 447 -21.07 -12.74 -3.28
N TRP A 448 -21.10 -14.06 -3.15
CA TRP A 448 -21.49 -14.75 -1.92
C TRP A 448 -20.32 -15.51 -1.29
N ARG A 449 -20.02 -15.17 -0.03
CA ARG A 449 -18.93 -15.75 0.76
C ARG A 449 -19.41 -16.16 2.15
N TRP A 450 -19.87 -17.39 2.36
CA TRP A 450 -20.07 -18.46 1.36
C TRP A 450 -21.42 -19.14 1.55
N ILE A 451 -22.18 -19.25 0.46
CA ILE A 451 -23.39 -20.08 0.43
C ILE A 451 -22.98 -21.50 0.03
N THR A 452 -23.14 -22.43 0.96
CA THR A 452 -22.88 -23.86 0.71
C THR A 452 -24.07 -24.72 1.11
N GLU A 453 -24.48 -25.60 0.20
CA GLU A 453 -25.55 -26.58 0.43
C GLU A 453 -24.95 -27.98 0.33
N THR A 454 -25.01 -28.76 1.41
CA THR A 454 -24.42 -30.09 1.46
C THR A 454 -25.49 -31.17 1.58
N VAL A 455 -25.38 -32.21 0.75
CA VAL A 455 -26.15 -33.45 0.85
C VAL A 455 -25.23 -34.55 1.39
N GLY A 456 -25.69 -35.29 2.41
CA GLY A 456 -24.89 -36.31 3.09
C GLY A 456 -23.96 -35.73 4.16
N SER A 457 -23.00 -36.53 4.64
CA SER A 457 -22.15 -36.18 5.80
C SER A 457 -20.70 -35.79 5.45
N GLY A 458 -20.40 -35.56 4.17
CA GLY A 458 -19.11 -35.02 3.71
C GLY A 458 -19.34 -33.61 3.16
N SER A 459 -18.70 -32.62 3.79
CA SER A 459 -18.86 -31.19 3.46
C SER A 459 -17.51 -30.60 3.08
N LEU A 460 -17.51 -29.79 2.02
CA LEU A 460 -16.35 -29.03 1.59
C LEU A 460 -16.49 -27.56 1.96
N LYS A 461 -15.37 -26.95 2.36
CA LYS A 461 -15.28 -25.56 2.79
C LYS A 461 -14.47 -24.74 1.76
N PRO A 462 -15.02 -23.64 1.25
CA PRO A 462 -14.30 -22.73 0.38
C PRO A 462 -13.41 -21.74 1.16
N SER A 463 -12.29 -21.35 0.57
CA SER A 463 -11.40 -20.27 1.01
C SER A 463 -10.54 -19.77 -0.16
N PHE A 464 -9.89 -18.62 -0.03
CA PHE A 464 -8.82 -18.24 -0.97
C PHE A 464 -7.52 -18.97 -0.61
N ASP A 465 -6.69 -19.24 -1.61
CA ASP A 465 -5.38 -19.88 -1.43
C ASP A 465 -4.31 -19.12 -2.21
N PHE A 466 -3.22 -18.79 -1.51
CA PHE A 466 -2.09 -17.99 -2.00
C PHE A 466 -0.86 -18.83 -2.33
N SER A 467 -0.93 -20.15 -2.10
CA SER A 467 0.15 -21.08 -2.44
C SER A 467 0.06 -21.58 -3.88
N LYS A 468 -1.11 -21.45 -4.52
CA LYS A 468 -1.38 -21.91 -5.89
C LYS A 468 -2.33 -20.96 -6.60
N ALA A 469 -2.01 -20.66 -7.86
CA ALA A 469 -2.83 -19.85 -8.75
C ALA A 469 -2.66 -20.35 -10.19
N TYR A 470 -3.69 -20.19 -11.01
CA TYR A 470 -3.55 -20.35 -12.46
C TYR A 470 -3.08 -19.04 -13.10
N TYR A 471 -3.59 -17.91 -12.63
CA TYR A 471 -3.12 -16.58 -13.01
C TYR A 471 -3.17 -15.67 -11.79
N GLY A 472 -2.18 -14.78 -11.63
CA GLY A 472 -2.10 -13.88 -10.47
C GLY A 472 -1.58 -14.59 -9.23
N GLY A 473 -2.03 -14.17 -8.04
CA GLY A 473 -1.44 -14.56 -6.76
C GLY A 473 -2.30 -15.46 -5.89
N SER A 474 -3.51 -15.77 -6.35
CA SER A 474 -4.46 -16.58 -5.59
C SER A 474 -5.38 -17.42 -6.48
N SER A 475 -6.00 -18.43 -5.86
CA SER A 475 -7.08 -19.23 -6.43
C SER A 475 -8.19 -19.45 -5.39
N LEU A 476 -9.33 -19.99 -5.82
CA LEU A 476 -10.36 -20.49 -4.90
C LEU A 476 -10.02 -21.92 -4.51
N LYS A 477 -9.80 -22.18 -3.22
CA LYS A 477 -9.61 -23.51 -2.65
C LYS A 477 -10.94 -24.03 -2.08
N VAL A 478 -11.19 -25.32 -2.28
CA VAL A 478 -12.32 -26.05 -1.69
C VAL A 478 -11.78 -27.32 -1.06
N GLU A 479 -11.93 -27.47 0.26
CA GLU A 479 -11.32 -28.57 1.01
C GLU A 479 -12.23 -29.22 2.05
N GLY A 480 -11.99 -30.50 2.34
CA GLY A 480 -12.73 -31.26 3.35
C GLY A 480 -12.81 -32.74 3.02
N ASP A 481 -13.64 -33.47 3.76
CA ASP A 481 -13.84 -34.89 3.52
C ASP A 481 -14.94 -35.15 2.49
N LEU A 482 -14.60 -35.92 1.45
CA LEU A 482 -15.59 -36.52 0.57
C LEU A 482 -16.05 -37.86 1.14
N LYS A 483 -17.36 -38.03 1.27
CA LYS A 483 -17.99 -39.32 1.58
C LYS A 483 -18.79 -39.77 0.39
N LYS A 484 -18.70 -41.04 0.00
CA LYS A 484 -19.38 -41.56 -1.18
C LYS A 484 -20.88 -41.18 -1.17
N GLY A 485 -21.35 -40.55 -2.25
CA GLY A 485 -22.74 -40.09 -2.37
C GLY A 485 -23.03 -38.73 -1.73
N SER A 486 -22.06 -38.09 -1.07
CA SER A 486 -22.21 -36.70 -0.63
C SER A 486 -22.00 -35.72 -1.79
N SER A 487 -22.55 -34.53 -1.65
CA SER A 487 -22.25 -33.42 -2.56
C SER A 487 -22.28 -32.08 -1.86
N THR A 488 -21.42 -31.16 -2.28
CA THR A 488 -21.43 -29.76 -1.84
C THR A 488 -21.70 -28.87 -3.05
N HIS A 489 -22.76 -28.08 -3.00
CA HIS A 489 -23.09 -27.02 -3.95
C HIS A 489 -22.62 -25.68 -3.36
N LEU A 490 -21.77 -24.98 -4.10
CA LEU A 490 -21.16 -23.70 -3.74
C LEU A 490 -21.66 -22.62 -4.70
N LYS A 491 -22.60 -21.78 -4.24
CA LYS A 491 -23.08 -20.62 -5.02
C LYS A 491 -22.06 -19.50 -4.90
N LEU A 492 -21.61 -18.95 -6.03
CA LEU A 492 -20.48 -18.00 -6.05
C LEU A 492 -20.90 -16.61 -6.51
N TYR A 493 -21.54 -16.52 -7.67
CA TYR A 493 -21.77 -15.24 -8.33
C TYR A 493 -23.25 -15.00 -8.60
N LYS A 494 -23.71 -13.81 -8.24
CA LYS A 494 -24.92 -13.22 -8.79
C LYS A 494 -24.62 -12.69 -10.20
N ALA A 495 -25.56 -12.86 -11.12
CA ALA A 495 -25.42 -12.44 -12.51
C ALA A 495 -26.72 -11.87 -13.09
N ASN A 496 -26.63 -11.32 -14.29
CA ASN A 496 -27.73 -10.95 -15.17
C ASN A 496 -27.25 -10.97 -16.64
N MET A 497 -26.58 -12.06 -17.03
CA MET A 497 -25.89 -12.18 -18.32
C MET A 497 -26.80 -12.81 -19.37
N PRO A 498 -26.92 -12.25 -20.59
CA PRO A 498 -27.65 -12.89 -21.68
C PRO A 498 -26.96 -14.18 -22.13
N VAL A 499 -27.76 -15.17 -22.54
CA VAL A 499 -27.27 -16.40 -23.17
C VAL A 499 -27.48 -16.33 -24.66
N GLU A 500 -26.39 -16.42 -25.41
CA GLU A 500 -26.36 -16.52 -26.86
C GLU A 500 -26.02 -17.94 -27.32
N ALA A 501 -26.20 -18.22 -28.62
CA ALA A 501 -25.84 -19.51 -29.21
C ALA A 501 -24.35 -19.87 -29.01
N THR A 502 -23.51 -18.86 -28.81
CA THR A 502 -22.06 -19.00 -28.68
C THR A 502 -21.59 -18.98 -27.23
N THR A 503 -22.49 -18.80 -26.27
CA THR A 503 -22.15 -18.71 -24.84
C THR A 503 -21.66 -20.06 -24.30
N GLU A 504 -20.55 -20.04 -23.58
CA GLU A 504 -19.93 -21.19 -22.94
C GLU A 504 -19.56 -20.89 -21.49
N LEU A 505 -19.84 -21.84 -20.60
CA LEU A 505 -19.34 -21.86 -19.23
C LEU A 505 -18.10 -22.74 -19.12
N SER A 506 -17.07 -22.25 -18.43
CA SER A 506 -15.80 -22.96 -18.29
C SER A 506 -15.23 -22.85 -16.88
N VAL A 507 -14.54 -23.91 -16.44
CA VAL A 507 -13.80 -23.95 -15.17
C VAL A 507 -12.42 -24.55 -15.40
N ILE A 508 -11.39 -23.90 -14.84
CA ILE A 508 -10.03 -24.45 -14.75
C ILE A 508 -9.79 -24.87 -13.31
N TYR A 509 -9.53 -26.15 -13.09
CA TYR A 509 -9.31 -26.67 -11.74
C TYR A 509 -8.26 -27.76 -11.66
N GLN A 510 -7.70 -27.93 -10.47
CA GLN A 510 -6.81 -29.02 -10.08
C GLN A 510 -7.32 -29.62 -8.77
N ALA A 511 -7.14 -30.92 -8.57
CA ALA A 511 -7.47 -31.56 -7.30
C ALA A 511 -6.44 -32.63 -6.92
N ASN A 512 -6.32 -32.94 -5.64
CA ASN A 512 -5.43 -34.00 -5.13
C ASN A 512 -5.99 -35.43 -5.33
N SER A 513 -7.19 -35.56 -5.92
CA SER A 513 -7.86 -36.83 -6.18
C SER A 513 -8.94 -36.70 -7.27
N ASP A 514 -9.28 -37.81 -7.92
CA ASP A 514 -10.40 -37.96 -8.85
C ASP A 514 -11.72 -38.33 -8.14
N ALA A 515 -11.72 -38.43 -6.81
CA ALA A 515 -12.88 -38.86 -6.02
C ALA A 515 -14.08 -37.91 -6.14
N GLY A 516 -13.86 -36.63 -6.40
CA GLY A 516 -14.89 -35.62 -6.61
C GLY A 516 -15.10 -35.29 -8.09
N LYS A 517 -16.33 -35.37 -8.57
CA LYS A 517 -16.75 -34.79 -9.85
C LYS A 517 -17.10 -33.32 -9.65
N VAL A 518 -16.61 -32.45 -10.53
CA VAL A 518 -16.95 -31.03 -10.55
C VAL A 518 -17.96 -30.76 -11.65
N LYS A 519 -19.06 -30.10 -11.30
CA LYS A 519 -20.09 -29.61 -12.21
C LYS A 519 -20.16 -28.08 -12.12
N ILE A 520 -20.44 -27.43 -13.24
CA ILE A 520 -20.70 -25.99 -13.31
C ILE A 520 -22.21 -25.81 -13.21
N GLY A 521 -22.68 -24.98 -12.28
CA GLY A 521 -24.09 -24.68 -12.09
C GLY A 521 -24.45 -23.31 -12.66
N ALA A 522 -25.63 -23.22 -13.28
CA ALA A 522 -26.24 -21.94 -13.66
C ALA A 522 -27.71 -21.91 -13.26
N ALA A 523 -28.14 -20.80 -12.65
CA ALA A 523 -29.55 -20.46 -12.48
C ALA A 523 -29.96 -19.44 -13.55
N PHE A 524 -31.21 -19.50 -13.99
CA PHE A 524 -31.72 -18.64 -15.06
C PHE A 524 -32.89 -17.78 -14.59
N SER A 525 -33.12 -16.65 -15.25
CA SER A 525 -34.10 -15.64 -14.83
C SER A 525 -35.56 -16.12 -14.70
N ASP A 526 -35.93 -17.20 -15.39
CA ASP A 526 -37.24 -17.84 -15.32
C ASP A 526 -37.40 -18.82 -14.13
N ALA A 527 -36.29 -19.24 -13.52
CA ALA A 527 -36.26 -20.08 -12.32
C ALA A 527 -35.00 -19.76 -11.48
N PRO A 528 -34.91 -18.58 -10.85
CA PRO A 528 -33.68 -18.07 -10.21
C PRO A 528 -33.18 -18.94 -9.04
N ASP A 529 -34.08 -19.70 -8.41
CA ASP A 529 -33.74 -20.58 -7.28
C ASP A 529 -33.39 -22.02 -7.71
N GLN A 530 -33.49 -22.33 -9.00
CA GLN A 530 -33.24 -23.66 -9.53
C GLN A 530 -31.98 -23.68 -10.39
N TYR A 531 -30.91 -24.26 -9.85
CA TYR A 531 -29.65 -24.44 -10.58
C TYR A 531 -29.70 -25.66 -11.48
N VAL A 532 -29.37 -25.45 -12.76
CA VAL A 532 -29.03 -26.52 -13.70
C VAL A 532 -27.54 -26.84 -13.56
N PHE A 533 -27.20 -28.10 -13.30
CA PHE A 533 -25.82 -28.55 -13.14
C PHE A 533 -25.30 -29.27 -14.38
N PHE A 534 -24.21 -28.76 -14.93
CA PHE A 534 -23.55 -29.30 -16.11
C PHE A 534 -22.26 -30.01 -15.74
N GLU A 535 -22.12 -31.28 -16.15
CA GLU A 535 -20.87 -32.03 -16.06
C GLU A 535 -20.08 -31.87 -17.37
N PRO A 536 -18.89 -31.25 -17.36
CA PRO A 536 -18.03 -31.20 -18.52
C PRO A 536 -17.70 -32.62 -19.00
N LYS A 537 -18.01 -32.91 -20.27
CA LYS A 537 -17.78 -34.24 -20.88
C LYS A 537 -16.31 -34.49 -21.23
N LYS A 538 -15.55 -33.42 -21.46
CA LYS A 538 -14.13 -33.45 -21.81
C LYS A 538 -13.37 -32.54 -20.84
N TRP A 539 -12.21 -33.02 -20.39
CA TRP A 539 -11.27 -32.26 -19.58
C TRP A 539 -9.96 -32.14 -20.34
N GLU A 540 -9.58 -30.92 -20.69
CA GLU A 540 -8.35 -30.62 -21.42
C GLU A 540 -7.26 -30.26 -20.43
N LYS A 541 -6.06 -30.81 -20.61
CA LYS A 541 -4.90 -30.39 -19.81
C LYS A 541 -4.50 -28.99 -20.27
N VAL A 542 -4.43 -28.07 -19.33
CA VAL A 542 -4.08 -26.67 -19.55
C VAL A 542 -2.97 -26.25 -18.57
N GLY A 543 -2.40 -25.07 -18.79
CA GLY A 543 -1.23 -24.59 -18.08
C GLY A 543 0.08 -25.22 -18.59
N GLU A 544 1.20 -24.60 -18.25
CA GLU A 544 2.51 -24.97 -18.80
C GLU A 544 3.00 -26.35 -18.33
N ASP A 545 2.61 -26.76 -17.12
CA ASP A 545 2.95 -28.06 -16.53
C ASP A 545 1.89 -29.16 -16.80
N GLY A 546 0.76 -28.79 -17.40
CA GLY A 546 -0.34 -29.71 -17.72
C GLY A 546 -1.04 -30.33 -16.50
N VAL A 547 -0.86 -29.73 -15.32
CA VAL A 547 -1.44 -30.21 -14.05
C VAL A 547 -2.86 -29.65 -13.85
N TRP A 548 -3.13 -28.48 -14.42
CA TRP A 548 -4.48 -27.90 -14.46
C TRP A 548 -5.31 -28.56 -15.56
N ARG A 549 -6.62 -28.61 -15.35
CA ARG A 549 -7.58 -29.08 -16.37
C ARG A 549 -8.72 -28.11 -16.56
N GLN A 550 -9.08 -27.87 -17.82
CA GLN A 550 -10.23 -27.07 -18.21
C GLN A 550 -11.39 -27.97 -18.60
N GLY A 551 -12.57 -27.66 -18.10
CA GLY A 551 -13.84 -28.27 -18.52
C GLY A 551 -14.78 -27.18 -18.97
N SER A 552 -15.43 -27.40 -20.12
CA SER A 552 -16.25 -26.40 -20.81
C SER A 552 -17.61 -26.97 -21.20
N VAL A 553 -18.65 -26.14 -21.17
CA VAL A 553 -20.04 -26.51 -21.47
C VAL A 553 -20.72 -25.42 -22.30
N PRO A 554 -21.16 -25.71 -23.53
CA PRO A 554 -21.95 -24.77 -24.31
C PRO A 554 -23.37 -24.62 -23.74
N LEU A 555 -23.91 -23.40 -23.83
CA LEU A 555 -25.26 -23.06 -23.37
C LEU A 555 -26.23 -22.74 -24.51
N ASP A 556 -25.95 -23.19 -25.73
CA ASP A 556 -26.76 -22.94 -26.93
C ASP A 556 -28.23 -23.32 -26.75
N GLN A 557 -28.52 -24.43 -26.05
CA GLN A 557 -29.88 -24.86 -25.72
C GLN A 557 -30.65 -23.89 -24.80
N TYR A 558 -29.96 -22.95 -24.15
CA TYR A 558 -30.52 -21.93 -23.25
C TYR A 558 -30.55 -20.54 -23.89
N LYS A 559 -30.26 -20.42 -25.19
CA LYS A 559 -30.26 -19.15 -25.93
C LYS A 559 -31.53 -18.35 -25.66
N GLY A 560 -31.36 -17.05 -25.40
CA GLY A 560 -32.44 -16.11 -25.11
C GLY A 560 -32.87 -16.06 -23.64
N ARG A 561 -32.37 -16.97 -22.78
CA ARG A 561 -32.49 -16.84 -21.32
C ARG A 561 -31.38 -15.92 -20.79
N LYS A 562 -31.47 -15.58 -19.50
CA LYS A 562 -30.42 -14.87 -18.77
C LYS A 562 -29.90 -15.70 -17.61
N ILE A 563 -28.58 -15.79 -17.46
CA ILE A 563 -27.94 -16.37 -16.28
C ILE A 563 -28.06 -15.36 -15.13
N VAL A 564 -28.60 -15.81 -14.00
CA VAL A 564 -28.77 -14.99 -12.79
C VAL A 564 -27.95 -15.49 -11.60
N GLY A 565 -27.41 -16.70 -11.68
CA GLY A 565 -26.52 -17.27 -10.68
C GLY A 565 -25.52 -18.24 -11.30
N ILE A 566 -24.28 -18.22 -10.82
CA ILE A 566 -23.21 -19.15 -11.24
C ILE A 566 -22.66 -19.85 -9.99
N SER A 567 -22.53 -21.17 -10.07
CA SER A 567 -22.10 -22.01 -8.95
C SER A 567 -21.20 -23.15 -9.39
N LEU A 568 -20.61 -23.84 -8.41
CA LEU A 568 -19.92 -25.11 -8.62
C LEU A 568 -20.55 -26.17 -7.73
N LYS A 569 -20.59 -27.42 -8.21
CA LYS A 569 -21.02 -28.57 -7.40
C LYS A 569 -19.98 -29.67 -7.42
N PHE A 570 -19.63 -30.14 -6.25
CA PHE A 570 -18.69 -31.24 -6.03
C PHE A 570 -19.47 -32.48 -5.60
N GLU A 571 -19.43 -33.55 -6.40
CA GLU A 571 -20.12 -34.81 -6.11
C GLU A 571 -19.12 -35.93 -5.85
N ALA A 572 -19.21 -36.56 -4.67
CA ALA A 572 -18.30 -37.61 -4.26
C ALA A 572 -18.66 -38.95 -4.91
N THR A 573 -17.82 -39.43 -5.82
CA THR A 573 -17.92 -40.76 -6.43
C THR A 573 -17.29 -41.85 -5.55
N LYS A 574 -16.29 -41.46 -4.76
CA LYS A 574 -15.56 -42.29 -3.80
C LYS A 574 -15.35 -41.50 -2.51
N ALA A 575 -15.09 -42.21 -1.41
CA ALA A 575 -14.64 -41.54 -0.19
C ALA A 575 -13.19 -41.07 -0.38
N LYS A 576 -12.88 -39.87 0.09
CA LYS A 576 -11.52 -39.29 0.11
C LYS A 576 -11.44 -38.35 1.30
N ALA A 577 -10.63 -38.72 2.29
CA ALA A 577 -10.24 -37.82 3.36
C ALA A 577 -9.32 -36.72 2.81
N ASP A 578 -9.39 -35.54 3.40
CA ASP A 578 -8.54 -34.39 3.04
C ASP A 578 -8.55 -34.11 1.52
N TYR A 579 -9.74 -34.13 0.92
CA TYR A 579 -9.89 -33.72 -0.47
C TYR A 579 -9.60 -32.22 -0.57
N VAL A 580 -8.78 -31.84 -1.54
CA VAL A 580 -8.46 -30.44 -1.84
C VAL A 580 -8.60 -30.25 -3.35
N ALA A 581 -9.37 -29.24 -3.73
CA ALA A 581 -9.45 -28.72 -5.08
C ALA A 581 -9.10 -27.23 -5.11
N HIS A 582 -8.35 -26.83 -6.13
CA HIS A 582 -8.04 -25.43 -6.43
C HIS A 582 -8.73 -25.09 -7.75
N ILE A 583 -9.48 -24.00 -7.77
CA ILE A 583 -10.16 -23.47 -8.94
C ILE A 583 -9.39 -22.23 -9.36
N GLY A 584 -8.66 -22.35 -10.45
CA GLY A 584 -7.79 -21.30 -10.97
C GLY A 584 -8.50 -20.35 -11.92
N GLN A 585 -9.66 -20.74 -12.48
CA GLN A 585 -10.50 -19.87 -13.29
C GLN A 585 -11.96 -20.34 -13.28
N LEU A 586 -12.89 -19.38 -13.28
CA LEU A 586 -14.30 -19.57 -13.64
C LEU A 586 -14.67 -18.54 -14.70
N SER A 587 -15.37 -18.95 -15.76
CA SER A 587 -15.73 -18.02 -16.83
C SER A 587 -17.05 -18.32 -17.54
N VAL A 588 -17.65 -17.24 -18.05
CA VAL A 588 -18.70 -17.21 -19.07
C VAL A 588 -18.10 -16.47 -20.28
N THR A 589 -18.00 -17.11 -21.44
CA THR A 589 -17.36 -16.50 -22.62
C THR A 589 -18.10 -16.82 -23.91
N SER A 590 -17.72 -16.15 -25.00
CA SER A 590 -18.18 -16.46 -26.36
C SER A 590 -17.18 -17.40 -27.07
N THR A 591 -17.64 -18.55 -27.54
CA THR A 591 -16.85 -19.49 -28.36
C THR A 591 -16.34 -18.85 -29.66
N MET A 592 -17.05 -17.85 -30.19
CA MET A 592 -16.61 -17.08 -31.35
C MET A 592 -15.49 -16.10 -31.00
N ASP A 593 -15.54 -15.49 -29.82
CA ASP A 593 -14.51 -14.55 -29.38
C ASP A 593 -13.21 -15.31 -29.10
N GLN A 594 -13.31 -16.48 -28.47
CA GLN A 594 -12.16 -17.37 -28.28
C GLN A 594 -11.53 -17.80 -29.63
N ALA A 595 -12.36 -18.17 -30.62
CA ALA A 595 -11.89 -18.59 -31.94
C ALA A 595 -11.26 -17.44 -32.76
N ASN A 596 -11.71 -16.21 -32.52
CA ASN A 596 -11.25 -15.00 -33.22
C ASN A 596 -10.23 -14.18 -32.42
N ALA A 597 -9.85 -14.61 -31.21
CA ALA A 597 -8.89 -13.92 -30.36
C ALA A 597 -7.58 -13.73 -31.12
N LYS A 598 -7.28 -12.47 -31.45
CA LYS A 598 -6.03 -12.11 -32.12
C LYS A 598 -4.96 -11.89 -31.07
N LYS A 599 -3.73 -12.26 -31.39
CA LYS A 599 -2.58 -11.89 -30.55
C LYS A 599 -2.44 -10.37 -30.56
N VAL A 600 -2.57 -9.77 -29.37
CA VAL A 600 -2.37 -8.35 -29.14
C VAL A 600 -0.98 -7.93 -29.64
N LYS A 601 -0.92 -6.80 -30.36
CA LYS A 601 0.35 -6.25 -30.85
C LYS A 601 1.24 -5.80 -29.69
N ALA A 602 2.54 -5.63 -29.98
CA ALA A 602 3.46 -5.10 -29.00
C ALA A 602 3.15 -3.64 -28.68
N VAL A 603 3.48 -3.22 -27.45
CA VAL A 603 3.53 -1.80 -27.09
C VAL A 603 4.57 -1.08 -27.96
N THR A 604 4.39 0.22 -28.15
CA THR A 604 5.32 1.04 -28.95
C THR A 604 5.96 2.11 -28.07
N ALA A 605 7.06 2.70 -28.54
CA ALA A 605 7.79 3.72 -27.81
C ALA A 605 8.12 3.34 -26.34
N LEU A 606 8.43 2.06 -26.08
CA LEU A 606 8.88 1.62 -24.76
C LEU A 606 10.23 2.25 -24.44
N THR A 607 10.29 3.04 -23.37
CA THR A 607 11.51 3.73 -22.94
C THR A 607 11.72 3.59 -21.44
N VAL A 608 12.99 3.71 -21.04
CA VAL A 608 13.39 3.93 -19.65
C VAL A 608 13.60 5.44 -19.51
N THR A 609 12.72 6.12 -18.77
CA THR A 609 12.73 7.58 -18.67
C THR A 609 13.71 8.06 -17.60
N GLU A 610 13.82 7.32 -16.50
CA GLU A 610 14.67 7.63 -15.36
C GLU A 610 15.29 6.33 -14.84
N ASN A 611 16.51 6.44 -14.33
CA ASN A 611 17.23 5.34 -13.67
C ASN A 611 18.07 5.89 -12.53
N GLU A 612 18.03 5.22 -11.39
CA GLU A 612 18.92 5.47 -10.26
C GLU A 612 19.75 4.22 -9.97
N PHE A 613 21.02 4.41 -9.59
CA PHE A 613 21.91 3.30 -9.26
C PHE A 613 22.49 3.47 -7.87
N ARG A 614 22.30 2.46 -7.02
CA ARG A 614 22.88 2.39 -5.68
C ARG A 614 24.00 1.36 -5.64
N ASP A 615 25.16 1.78 -5.17
CA ASP A 615 26.40 1.00 -5.05
C ASP A 615 26.88 0.33 -6.36
N GLY A 616 26.31 0.69 -7.51
CA GLY A 616 26.57 0.04 -8.79
C GLY A 616 26.04 -1.40 -8.93
N ILE A 617 25.20 -1.83 -7.98
CA ILE A 617 24.62 -3.18 -7.93
C ILE A 617 23.10 -3.21 -7.72
N TYR A 618 22.48 -2.11 -7.29
CA TYR A 618 21.02 -1.95 -7.26
C TYR A 618 20.63 -0.85 -8.23
N GLY A 619 19.48 -1.01 -8.88
CA GLY A 619 18.98 -0.04 -9.84
C GLY A 619 17.47 0.04 -9.88
N ASP A 620 16.98 1.27 -9.89
CA ASP A 620 15.56 1.58 -10.01
C ASP A 620 15.30 2.10 -11.42
N ALA A 621 14.12 1.84 -11.97
CA ALA A 621 13.77 2.30 -13.31
C ALA A 621 12.32 2.77 -13.41
N ARG A 622 12.12 3.91 -14.06
CA ARG A 622 10.81 4.37 -14.53
C ARG A 622 10.64 4.06 -16.01
N LEU A 623 9.55 3.38 -16.33
CA LEU A 623 9.20 2.94 -17.68
C LEU A 623 7.95 3.67 -18.19
N THR A 624 7.95 3.97 -19.48
CA THR A 624 6.76 4.44 -20.21
C THR A 624 6.66 3.77 -21.57
N TRP A 625 5.43 3.59 -22.06
CA TRP A 625 5.17 3.13 -23.42
C TRP A 625 3.82 3.66 -23.92
N ASN A 626 3.64 3.60 -25.24
CA ASN A 626 2.33 3.78 -25.86
C ASN A 626 1.61 2.43 -25.93
N GLU A 627 0.30 2.46 -25.67
CA GLU A 627 -0.56 1.29 -25.82
C GLU A 627 -0.54 0.73 -27.26
N PRO A 628 -0.86 -0.56 -27.45
CA PRO A 628 -0.99 -1.14 -28.79
C PRO A 628 -2.06 -0.42 -29.64
N GLU A 629 -1.92 -0.45 -30.97
CA GLU A 629 -2.94 0.13 -31.87
C GLU A 629 -4.35 -0.50 -31.67
N ASP A 630 -4.39 -1.76 -31.24
CA ASP A 630 -5.58 -2.56 -30.90
C ASP A 630 -5.81 -2.68 -29.38
N HIS A 631 -5.49 -1.62 -28.62
CA HIS A 631 -5.55 -1.57 -27.15
C HIS A 631 -6.91 -1.90 -26.53
N SER A 632 -8.02 -1.87 -27.28
CA SER A 632 -9.36 -2.19 -26.76
C SER A 632 -9.48 -3.59 -26.14
N ASP A 633 -8.59 -4.50 -26.53
CA ASP A 633 -8.54 -5.87 -25.99
C ASP A 633 -7.51 -6.05 -24.87
N VAL A 634 -6.69 -5.02 -24.56
CA VAL A 634 -5.65 -5.08 -23.52
C VAL A 634 -6.29 -4.95 -22.14
N LEU A 635 -5.96 -5.89 -21.26
CA LEU A 635 -6.40 -5.89 -19.86
C LEU A 635 -5.36 -5.28 -18.92
N TYR A 636 -4.08 -5.65 -19.10
CA TYR A 636 -2.94 -5.11 -18.35
C TYR A 636 -1.62 -5.47 -19.06
N TYR A 637 -0.51 -5.04 -18.48
CA TYR A 637 0.84 -5.30 -18.97
C TYR A 637 1.66 -6.08 -17.95
N GLN A 638 2.49 -7.01 -18.44
CA GLN A 638 3.49 -7.72 -17.67
C GLN A 638 4.88 -7.17 -18.01
N VAL A 639 5.66 -6.87 -16.98
CA VAL A 639 7.03 -6.36 -17.10
C VAL A 639 7.99 -7.47 -16.68
N TYR A 640 8.83 -7.89 -17.59
CA TYR A 640 9.83 -8.93 -17.40
C TYR A 640 11.23 -8.36 -17.43
N ARG A 641 12.11 -8.90 -16.60
CA ARG A 641 13.55 -8.82 -16.81
C ARG A 641 14.02 -10.06 -17.57
N VAL A 642 14.88 -9.88 -18.55
CA VAL A 642 15.55 -10.98 -19.25
C VAL A 642 16.86 -11.28 -18.51
N GLN A 643 16.98 -12.49 -17.99
CA GLN A 643 18.18 -13.00 -17.34
C GLN A 643 19.33 -13.22 -18.35
N PRO A 644 20.60 -13.29 -17.91
CA PRO A 644 21.74 -13.55 -18.79
C PRO A 644 21.63 -14.85 -19.61
N ASP A 645 20.91 -15.86 -19.11
CA ASP A 645 20.64 -17.12 -19.82
C ASP A 645 19.47 -17.02 -20.83
N GLY A 646 18.86 -15.84 -20.95
CA GLY A 646 17.72 -15.56 -21.83
C GLY A 646 16.35 -15.85 -21.23
N LYS A 647 16.26 -16.37 -20.00
CA LYS A 647 14.98 -16.61 -19.33
C LYS A 647 14.32 -15.33 -18.88
N TYR A 648 13.00 -15.37 -18.78
CA TYR A 648 12.17 -14.24 -18.40
C TYR A 648 11.80 -14.37 -16.93
N ASN A 649 12.10 -13.34 -16.14
CA ASN A 649 11.67 -13.20 -14.75
C ASN A 649 10.61 -12.11 -14.68
N LEU A 650 9.42 -12.43 -14.18
CA LEU A 650 8.37 -11.41 -14.03
C LEU A 650 8.75 -10.51 -12.85
N ILE A 651 8.93 -9.22 -13.14
CA ILE A 651 9.31 -8.22 -12.13
C ILE A 651 8.14 -7.31 -11.77
N GLY A 652 7.09 -7.27 -12.58
CA GLY A 652 5.95 -6.41 -12.29
C GLY A 652 4.77 -6.57 -13.22
N THR A 653 3.65 -6.01 -12.81
CA THR A 653 2.39 -5.98 -13.58
C THR A 653 1.63 -4.69 -13.30
N THR A 654 1.01 -4.12 -14.33
CA THR A 654 0.28 -2.85 -14.22
C THR A 654 -0.84 -2.76 -15.26
N GLY A 655 -1.98 -2.17 -14.89
CA GLY A 655 -3.03 -1.78 -15.84
C GLY A 655 -2.68 -0.53 -16.64
N ASN A 656 -1.68 0.23 -16.20
CA ASN A 656 -1.30 1.52 -16.75
C ASN A 656 -0.17 1.36 -17.80
N ASN A 657 0.07 2.38 -18.62
CA ASN A 657 1.14 2.41 -19.64
C ASN A 657 2.46 3.02 -19.13
N VAL A 658 2.59 3.11 -17.81
CA VAL A 658 3.80 3.45 -17.06
C VAL A 658 4.00 2.47 -15.92
N TYR A 659 5.26 2.20 -15.58
CA TYR A 659 5.59 1.32 -14.46
C TYR A 659 6.93 1.70 -13.81
N TYR A 660 6.99 1.61 -12.49
CA TYR A 660 8.22 1.75 -11.73
C TYR A 660 8.70 0.37 -11.31
N VAL A 661 9.98 0.09 -11.55
CA VAL A 661 10.64 -1.15 -11.14
C VAL A 661 11.57 -0.83 -9.97
N PRO A 662 11.21 -1.25 -8.74
CA PRO A 662 12.04 -1.04 -7.55
C PRO A 662 13.23 -2.00 -7.49
N GLU A 663 14.34 -1.51 -6.96
CA GLU A 663 15.46 -2.25 -6.38
C GLU A 663 15.95 -3.44 -7.20
N MET A 664 16.07 -3.29 -8.52
CA MET A 664 16.59 -4.37 -9.36
C MET A 664 18.03 -4.66 -8.95
N LYS A 665 18.28 -5.85 -8.44
CA LYS A 665 19.65 -6.31 -8.17
C LYS A 665 20.36 -6.67 -9.48
N ARG A 666 21.51 -6.07 -9.76
CA ARG A 666 22.38 -6.43 -10.88
C ARG A 666 22.73 -7.91 -10.82
N LEU A 667 22.56 -8.61 -11.94
CA LEU A 667 22.92 -10.03 -12.04
C LEU A 667 24.39 -10.14 -12.43
N ASP A 668 25.19 -10.70 -11.52
CA ASP A 668 26.64 -10.81 -11.64
C ASP A 668 27.29 -9.48 -12.06
N LYS A 669 28.06 -9.49 -13.15
CA LYS A 669 28.78 -8.35 -13.71
C LYS A 669 28.18 -7.91 -15.04
N GLU A 670 26.87 -8.12 -15.24
CA GLU A 670 26.19 -7.75 -16.48
C GLU A 670 26.41 -6.26 -16.79
N LEU A 671 26.63 -5.91 -18.05
CA LEU A 671 26.85 -4.52 -18.48
C LEU A 671 25.54 -3.77 -18.71
N SER A 672 24.47 -4.49 -19.02
CA SER A 672 23.16 -3.94 -19.33
C SER A 672 22.06 -4.89 -18.91
N THR A 673 20.98 -4.34 -18.34
CA THR A 673 19.74 -5.08 -18.10
C THR A 673 18.80 -4.90 -19.28
N LYS A 674 18.16 -5.99 -19.72
CA LYS A 674 17.07 -5.96 -20.70
C LYS A 674 15.74 -6.21 -20.00
N MET A 675 14.78 -5.33 -20.26
CA MET A 675 13.39 -5.46 -19.82
C MET A 675 12.48 -5.66 -21.02
N VAL A 676 11.38 -6.38 -20.82
CA VAL A 676 10.36 -6.66 -21.84
C VAL A 676 8.99 -6.37 -21.27
N VAL A 677 8.19 -5.56 -21.97
CA VAL A 677 6.78 -5.33 -21.65
C VAL A 677 5.92 -6.16 -22.59
N ILE A 678 5.02 -6.97 -22.03
CA ILE A 678 4.10 -7.84 -22.75
C ILE A 678 2.67 -7.43 -22.40
N PRO A 679 1.86 -6.95 -23.36
CA PRO A 679 0.44 -6.73 -23.14
C PRO A 679 -0.30 -8.06 -23.00
N VAL A 680 -1.28 -8.11 -22.10
CA VAL A 680 -2.14 -9.26 -21.86
C VAL A 680 -3.57 -8.90 -22.25
N SER A 681 -4.23 -9.77 -23.02
CA SER A 681 -5.60 -9.52 -23.47
C SER A 681 -6.65 -9.73 -22.37
N ARG A 682 -7.90 -9.33 -22.63
CA ARG A 682 -9.06 -9.62 -21.76
C ARG A 682 -9.33 -11.12 -21.57
N HIS A 683 -8.91 -11.96 -22.51
CA HIS A 683 -8.87 -13.43 -22.39
C HIS A 683 -7.53 -13.99 -21.88
N TYR A 684 -6.70 -13.16 -21.25
CA TYR A 684 -5.44 -13.56 -20.60
C TYR A 684 -4.42 -14.18 -21.56
N GLN A 685 -4.48 -13.82 -22.85
CA GLN A 685 -3.47 -14.23 -23.83
C GLN A 685 -2.34 -13.20 -23.87
N GLN A 686 -1.11 -13.68 -23.74
CA GLN A 686 0.08 -12.84 -23.91
C GLN A 686 0.24 -12.43 -25.38
N GLY A 687 0.35 -11.12 -25.61
CA GLY A 687 0.67 -10.53 -26.90
C GLY A 687 2.15 -10.64 -27.26
N LYS A 688 2.59 -9.79 -28.19
CA LYS A 688 4.01 -9.68 -28.56
C LYS A 688 4.75 -8.75 -27.57
N GLY A 689 5.91 -9.17 -27.07
CA GLY A 689 6.73 -8.32 -26.20
C GLY A 689 7.49 -7.21 -26.96
N ALA A 690 7.61 -6.04 -26.34
CA ALA A 690 8.56 -4.98 -26.72
C ALA A 690 9.70 -4.92 -25.69
N ALA A 691 10.93 -4.65 -26.13
CA ALA A 691 12.09 -4.68 -25.26
C ALA A 691 12.79 -3.32 -25.17
N VAL A 692 13.35 -3.04 -24.01
CA VAL A 692 14.22 -1.88 -23.75
C VAL A 692 15.39 -2.32 -22.88
N SER A 693 16.50 -1.60 -22.94
CA SER A 693 17.68 -1.86 -22.10
C SER A 693 18.23 -0.57 -21.53
N PHE A 694 18.86 -0.68 -20.35
CA PHE A 694 19.74 0.34 -19.82
C PHE A 694 21.09 -0.27 -19.48
N ASN A 695 22.12 0.58 -19.43
CA ASN A 695 23.47 0.17 -19.05
C ASN A 695 23.68 0.41 -17.56
N TRP A 696 24.25 -0.56 -16.87
CA TRP A 696 24.72 -0.38 -15.50
C TRP A 696 25.97 0.52 -15.47
N PRO A 697 26.21 1.24 -14.37
CA PRO A 697 27.53 1.82 -14.13
C PRO A 697 28.60 0.71 -14.05
N LYS A 698 29.87 1.12 -14.06
CA LYS A 698 30.98 0.17 -13.89
C LYS A 698 30.77 -0.66 -12.62
N TYR A 699 31.00 -1.97 -12.71
CA TYR A 699 30.91 -2.86 -11.54
C TYR A 699 31.86 -2.35 -10.44
N PRO A 700 31.38 -2.18 -9.20
CA PRO A 700 32.15 -1.52 -8.14
C PRO A 700 33.34 -2.36 -7.68
N GLN A 701 34.39 -1.67 -7.22
CA GLN A 701 35.41 -2.30 -6.39
C GLN A 701 34.83 -2.55 -5.00
N PRO A 702 35.27 -3.61 -4.29
CA PRO A 702 34.79 -3.86 -2.95
C PRO A 702 35.27 -2.74 -2.02
N ILE A 703 34.49 -2.44 -0.99
CA ILE A 703 34.87 -1.54 0.10
C ILE A 703 35.01 -2.41 1.34
N ALA A 704 36.22 -2.51 1.87
CA ALA A 704 36.49 -3.28 3.08
C ALA A 704 35.92 -2.55 4.29
N ALA A 705 35.09 -3.24 5.06
CA ALA A 705 34.57 -2.74 6.32
C ALA A 705 34.42 -3.90 7.29
N PHE A 706 34.68 -3.62 8.57
CA PHE A 706 34.50 -4.60 9.64
C PHE A 706 34.28 -3.90 10.97
N GLU A 707 33.69 -4.68 11.88
CA GLU A 707 33.58 -4.39 13.30
C GLU A 707 34.16 -5.54 14.13
N ALA A 708 34.49 -5.24 15.38
CA ALA A 708 34.90 -6.22 16.38
C ALA A 708 33.83 -6.30 17.47
N GLU A 709 33.57 -7.49 17.98
CA GLU A 709 32.65 -7.69 19.12
C GLU A 709 33.13 -6.91 20.34
N GLN A 710 34.45 -6.88 20.55
CA GLN A 710 35.11 -6.14 21.63
C GLN A 710 36.44 -5.58 21.13
N THR A 711 36.78 -4.39 21.62
CA THR A 711 38.02 -3.67 21.29
C THR A 711 38.95 -3.52 22.48
N LEU A 712 38.48 -3.78 23.69
CA LEU A 712 39.24 -3.79 24.92
C LEU A 712 39.09 -5.15 25.59
N ILE A 713 40.20 -5.89 25.70
CA ILE A 713 40.18 -7.28 26.19
C ILE A 713 41.34 -7.56 27.15
N ALA A 714 41.26 -8.64 27.92
CA ALA A 714 42.35 -9.12 28.74
C ALA A 714 43.31 -10.04 27.94
N PRO A 715 44.58 -10.18 28.36
CA PRO A 715 45.49 -11.15 27.75
C PRO A 715 44.92 -12.56 27.74
N GLY A 716 44.88 -13.19 26.57
CA GLY A 716 44.34 -14.53 26.34
C GLY A 716 42.90 -14.58 25.85
N ASP A 717 42.19 -13.44 25.82
CA ASP A 717 40.83 -13.36 25.31
C ASP A 717 40.76 -13.46 23.77
N THR A 718 39.63 -13.97 23.28
CA THR A 718 39.33 -14.11 21.86
C THR A 718 38.34 -13.05 21.41
N VAL A 719 38.64 -12.35 20.31
CA VAL A 719 37.75 -11.37 19.67
C VAL A 719 37.13 -11.98 18.42
N GLN A 720 35.81 -11.90 18.31
CA GLN A 720 35.08 -12.17 17.06
C GLN A 720 35.06 -10.91 16.20
N LEU A 721 35.43 -11.03 14.93
CA LEU A 721 35.27 -9.98 13.93
C LEU A 721 34.09 -10.29 13.02
N THR A 722 33.34 -9.24 12.65
CA THR A 722 32.24 -9.33 11.70
C THR A 722 32.59 -8.51 10.47
N ASP A 723 32.56 -9.16 9.30
CA ASP A 723 32.68 -8.50 8.01
C ASP A 723 31.45 -7.65 7.72
N LEU A 724 31.70 -6.39 7.39
CA LEU A 724 30.72 -5.41 6.92
C LEU A 724 31.09 -4.89 5.52
N SER A 725 32.02 -5.55 4.82
CA SER A 725 32.46 -5.12 3.50
C SER A 725 31.31 -5.10 2.52
N SER A 726 31.39 -4.23 1.51
CA SER A 726 30.37 -4.10 0.47
C SER A 726 30.02 -5.46 -0.14
N GLU A 727 28.76 -5.64 -0.52
CA GLU A 727 28.21 -6.92 -1.00
C GLU A 727 28.98 -7.54 -2.19
N VAL A 728 29.67 -6.71 -2.98
CA VAL A 728 30.48 -7.18 -4.12
C VAL A 728 31.81 -7.84 -3.74
N THR A 729 32.07 -8.05 -2.45
CA THR A 729 33.28 -8.71 -1.95
C THR A 729 33.21 -10.22 -2.21
N GLU A 730 34.18 -10.76 -2.93
CA GLU A 730 34.27 -12.19 -3.28
C GLU A 730 35.31 -12.92 -2.43
N GLN A 731 36.29 -12.20 -1.88
CA GLN A 731 37.39 -12.73 -1.09
C GLN A 731 37.78 -11.79 0.05
N TRP A 732 38.13 -12.35 1.20
CA TRP A 732 38.62 -11.65 2.39
C TRP A 732 40.04 -12.11 2.72
N ASN A 733 40.93 -11.18 3.00
CA ASN A 733 42.25 -11.49 3.56
C ASN A 733 42.47 -10.62 4.80
N TRP A 734 42.55 -11.28 5.96
CA TRP A 734 42.78 -10.65 7.23
C TRP A 734 44.23 -10.79 7.67
N SER A 735 44.75 -9.77 8.33
CA SER A 735 46.03 -9.81 9.05
C SER A 735 45.82 -9.30 10.47
N PHE A 736 46.30 -10.10 11.42
CA PHE A 736 46.23 -9.86 12.85
C PHE A 736 47.65 -9.94 13.46
N PRO A 737 48.53 -8.95 13.22
CA PRO A 737 49.85 -8.95 13.84
C PRO A 737 49.75 -9.13 15.36
N GLY A 738 50.46 -10.13 15.90
CA GLY A 738 50.44 -10.45 17.34
C GLY A 738 49.23 -11.25 17.85
N GLY A 739 48.28 -11.58 16.98
CA GLY A 739 47.15 -12.47 17.28
C GLY A 739 47.38 -13.90 16.78
N GLU A 740 46.62 -14.85 17.33
CA GLU A 740 46.58 -16.25 16.92
C GLU A 740 45.15 -16.62 16.46
N PRO A 741 44.95 -17.03 15.18
CA PRO A 741 45.95 -17.06 14.12
C PRO A 741 46.38 -15.64 13.70
N SER A 742 47.55 -15.51 13.06
CA SER A 742 48.08 -14.21 12.59
C SER A 742 47.45 -13.69 11.29
N SER A 743 46.65 -14.51 10.61
CA SER A 743 45.89 -14.16 9.40
C SER A 743 44.68 -15.09 9.23
N SER A 744 43.71 -14.67 8.42
CA SER A 744 42.56 -15.52 8.07
C SER A 744 42.00 -15.16 6.69
N THR A 745 41.28 -16.10 6.07
CA THR A 745 40.47 -15.89 4.86
C THR A 745 38.98 -16.11 5.10
N GLU A 746 38.60 -16.43 6.35
CA GLU A 746 37.21 -16.56 6.74
C GLU A 746 36.51 -15.19 6.68
N ARG A 747 35.21 -15.19 6.36
CA ARG A 747 34.43 -13.95 6.35
C ARG A 747 34.36 -13.32 7.74
N ASN A 748 34.14 -14.12 8.79
CA ASN A 748 33.99 -13.65 10.17
C ASN A 748 34.98 -14.39 11.09
N PRO A 749 36.27 -14.04 11.08
CA PRO A 749 37.30 -14.76 11.82
C PRO A 749 37.27 -14.46 13.32
N LYS A 750 37.82 -15.39 14.10
CA LYS A 750 38.16 -15.19 15.51
C LYS A 750 39.67 -15.07 15.68
N VAL A 751 40.11 -14.19 16.56
CA VAL A 751 41.54 -13.99 16.88
C VAL A 751 41.76 -13.86 18.38
N THR A 752 42.76 -14.56 18.90
CA THR A 752 43.17 -14.50 20.31
C THR A 752 44.45 -13.68 20.45
N TYR A 753 44.52 -12.77 21.42
CA TYR A 753 45.73 -11.99 21.71
C TYR A 753 46.27 -12.33 23.09
N GLY A 754 47.47 -12.92 23.15
CA GLY A 754 48.06 -13.41 24.39
C GLY A 754 48.83 -12.36 25.22
N GLU A 755 49.24 -11.24 24.61
CA GLU A 755 50.12 -10.25 25.23
C GLU A 755 49.43 -8.88 25.31
N GLU A 756 49.83 -8.05 26.28
CA GLU A 756 49.34 -6.66 26.38
C GLU A 756 49.89 -5.81 25.22
N GLY A 757 49.04 -4.97 24.64
CA GLY A 757 49.43 -4.17 23.48
C GLY A 757 48.25 -3.53 22.75
N ASN A 758 48.57 -2.70 21.76
CA ASN A 758 47.60 -2.13 20.82
C ASN A 758 47.83 -2.75 19.44
N TYR A 759 46.83 -3.47 18.95
CA TYR A 759 46.92 -4.26 17.73
C TYR A 759 46.10 -3.63 16.60
N GLU A 760 46.75 -3.56 15.43
CA GLU A 760 46.12 -3.14 14.18
C GLU A 760 45.54 -4.35 13.47
N ILE A 761 44.26 -4.28 13.09
CA ILE A 761 43.63 -5.28 12.22
C ILE A 761 43.64 -4.72 10.80
N THR A 762 44.05 -5.54 9.84
CA THR A 762 43.92 -5.25 8.41
C THR A 762 42.93 -6.22 7.78
N LEU A 763 41.94 -5.69 7.05
CA LEU A 763 41.07 -6.44 6.15
C LEU A 763 41.30 -5.98 4.71
N THR A 764 41.59 -6.92 3.82
CA THR A 764 41.58 -6.70 2.37
C THR A 764 40.37 -7.41 1.78
N ALA A 765 39.39 -6.63 1.33
CA ALA A 765 38.24 -7.11 0.57
C ALA A 765 38.59 -7.09 -0.92
N LYS A 766 38.28 -8.17 -1.64
CA LYS A 766 38.70 -8.33 -3.05
C LYS A 766 37.59 -8.93 -3.91
N ASN A 767 37.55 -8.48 -5.17
CA ASN A 767 36.78 -9.09 -6.25
C ASN A 767 37.58 -9.01 -7.56
N SER A 768 37.00 -9.47 -8.68
CA SER A 768 37.70 -9.45 -9.97
C SER A 768 38.01 -8.05 -10.54
N VAL A 769 37.42 -6.97 -10.00
CA VAL A 769 37.64 -5.58 -10.46
C VAL A 769 38.74 -4.89 -9.66
N GLY A 770 38.99 -5.33 -8.43
CA GLY A 770 40.05 -4.79 -7.60
C GLY A 770 39.94 -5.23 -6.15
N GLU A 771 40.66 -4.52 -5.29
CA GLU A 771 40.69 -4.76 -3.86
C GLU A 771 40.69 -3.43 -3.11
N ASN A 772 40.17 -3.46 -1.88
CA ASN A 772 40.24 -2.36 -0.94
C ASN A 772 40.79 -2.87 0.38
N VAL A 773 41.64 -2.06 1.01
CA VAL A 773 42.34 -2.41 2.25
C VAL A 773 41.91 -1.44 3.33
N LEU A 774 41.35 -1.96 4.42
CA LEU A 774 41.03 -1.21 5.63
C LEU A 774 41.99 -1.63 6.75
N LYS A 775 42.62 -0.63 7.40
CA LYS A 775 43.47 -0.82 8.56
C LYS A 775 42.90 -0.03 9.74
N LYS A 776 42.73 -0.69 10.89
CA LYS A 776 42.28 -0.03 12.12
C LYS A 776 43.12 -0.51 13.30
N LYS A 777 43.78 0.41 14.01
CA LYS A 777 44.29 0.18 15.37
C LYS A 777 43.08 0.10 16.30
N LEU A 778 42.59 -1.11 16.51
CA LEU A 778 41.27 -1.31 17.08
C LEU A 778 41.30 -2.08 18.41
N ILE A 779 42.20 -3.05 18.56
CA ILE A 779 42.22 -3.93 19.72
C ILE A 779 43.28 -3.47 20.72
N THR A 780 42.87 -3.17 21.94
CA THR A 780 43.74 -2.93 23.09
C THR A 780 43.64 -4.11 24.05
N VAL A 781 44.78 -4.72 24.37
CA VAL A 781 44.90 -5.80 25.33
C VAL A 781 45.57 -5.26 26.59
N THR A 782 44.89 -5.36 27.74
CA THR A 782 45.40 -4.89 29.03
C THR A 782 44.84 -5.74 30.17
N LYS A 783 45.66 -6.00 31.18
CA LYS A 783 45.21 -6.68 32.41
C LYS A 783 44.13 -5.90 33.15
N GLU A 784 44.03 -4.58 32.94
CA GLU A 784 42.95 -3.76 33.53
C GLU A 784 41.56 -4.20 33.06
N ALA A 785 41.46 -4.74 31.84
CA ALA A 785 40.22 -5.25 31.28
C ALA A 785 39.76 -6.59 31.92
N ALA A 786 40.64 -7.28 32.66
CA ALA A 786 40.30 -8.56 33.30
C ALA A 786 39.17 -8.45 34.35
N ASN A 787 38.93 -7.23 34.87
CA ASN A 787 37.82 -6.95 35.78
C ASN A 787 36.51 -6.54 35.05
N GLY A 788 36.50 -6.57 33.71
CA GLY A 788 35.38 -6.16 32.87
C GLY A 788 35.24 -4.63 32.70
N ILE A 789 34.33 -4.24 31.81
CA ILE A 789 33.96 -2.83 31.56
C ILE A 789 32.58 -2.52 32.18
N VAL A 790 32.36 -1.26 32.55
CA VAL A 790 31.14 -0.78 33.20
C VAL A 790 30.45 0.31 32.39
N ASN A 791 29.14 0.49 32.58
CA ASN A 791 28.41 1.64 32.01
C ASN A 791 28.72 2.91 32.81
N LEU A 792 29.64 3.71 32.29
CA LEU A 792 30.11 4.96 32.87
C LEU A 792 29.05 6.07 32.84
N ALA A 793 28.06 5.98 31.93
CA ALA A 793 26.99 6.95 31.81
C ALA A 793 25.83 6.73 32.82
N LEU A 794 25.79 5.57 33.49
CA LEU A 794 24.70 5.22 34.39
C LEU A 794 24.54 6.26 35.51
N GLY A 795 23.37 6.89 35.58
CA GLY A 795 23.05 7.90 36.60
C GLY A 795 23.85 9.20 36.50
N LYS A 796 24.52 9.45 35.37
CA LYS A 796 25.27 10.70 35.13
C LYS A 796 24.37 11.84 34.67
N THR A 797 24.92 13.05 34.68
CA THR A 797 24.21 14.25 34.20
C THR A 797 24.21 14.28 32.69
N ALA A 798 23.06 14.58 32.10
CA ALA A 798 22.92 14.78 30.65
C ALA A 798 22.08 16.01 30.31
N SER A 799 22.39 16.60 29.16
CA SER A 799 21.62 17.66 28.51
C SER A 799 21.19 17.21 27.11
N ALA A 800 20.09 17.76 26.60
CA ALA A 800 19.60 17.46 25.26
C ALA A 800 19.15 18.71 24.51
N SER A 801 19.06 18.62 23.18
CA SER A 801 18.55 19.69 22.31
C SER A 801 17.09 20.04 22.63
N SER A 802 16.25 19.03 22.86
CA SER A 802 14.86 19.16 23.28
C SER A 802 14.41 17.90 24.00
N PHE A 803 13.25 17.98 24.67
CA PHE A 803 12.51 16.81 25.10
C PHE A 803 11.01 17.13 25.19
N VAL A 804 10.16 16.12 25.05
CA VAL A 804 8.68 16.29 25.00
C VAL A 804 8.12 16.80 26.33
N ASN A 805 8.57 16.24 27.45
CA ASN A 805 8.14 16.60 28.79
C ASN A 805 9.13 16.08 29.86
N GLU A 806 8.96 16.49 31.12
CA GLU A 806 9.85 16.14 32.25
C GLU A 806 9.96 14.63 32.54
N ASN A 807 9.01 13.81 32.06
CA ASN A 807 9.04 12.34 32.18
C ASN A 807 9.74 11.66 30.99
N GLU A 808 10.20 12.44 30.00
CA GLU A 808 10.92 11.99 28.81
C GLU A 808 12.22 12.79 28.59
N GLY A 809 12.75 13.36 29.67
CA GLY A 809 14.01 14.11 29.67
C GLY A 809 15.27 13.24 29.48
N PRO A 810 16.43 13.87 29.25
CA PRO A 810 17.68 13.19 28.89
C PRO A 810 18.17 12.14 29.91
N LYS A 811 17.83 12.31 31.20
CA LYS A 811 18.21 11.37 32.27
C LYS A 811 17.68 9.95 32.05
N PHE A 812 16.53 9.80 31.40
CA PHE A 812 15.89 8.50 31.18
C PHE A 812 16.60 7.67 30.11
N ALA A 813 17.44 8.28 29.26
CA ALA A 813 18.34 7.51 28.43
C ALA A 813 19.49 6.89 29.24
N LEU A 814 19.74 7.33 30.48
CA LEU A 814 20.91 6.94 31.28
C LEU A 814 20.57 6.11 32.51
N ASP A 815 19.35 5.58 32.60
CA ASP A 815 18.89 4.73 33.68
C ASP A 815 18.97 3.23 33.29
N THR A 816 18.27 2.38 34.05
CA THR A 816 18.19 0.93 33.79
C THR A 816 16.78 0.46 33.43
N ASP A 817 15.83 1.38 33.24
CA ASP A 817 14.42 1.05 33.02
C ASP A 817 14.09 1.12 31.52
N ASP A 818 13.91 -0.04 30.90
CA ASP A 818 13.58 -0.12 29.47
C ASP A 818 12.16 0.38 29.14
N LYS A 819 11.42 0.93 30.11
CA LYS A 819 10.11 1.57 29.93
C LYS A 819 10.19 3.10 29.89
N THR A 820 11.31 3.70 30.31
CA THR A 820 11.53 5.14 30.26
C THR A 820 12.41 5.48 29.05
N LYS A 821 12.28 6.70 28.52
CA LYS A 821 13.04 7.14 27.35
C LYS A 821 13.38 8.62 27.42
N TRP A 822 14.45 9.00 26.73
CA TRP A 822 14.58 10.36 26.22
C TRP A 822 13.81 10.46 24.90
N CYS A 823 12.89 11.41 24.81
CA CYS A 823 12.12 11.67 23.59
C CYS A 823 12.26 13.14 23.18
N ALA A 824 12.77 13.39 21.98
CA ALA A 824 12.96 14.73 21.43
C ALA A 824 12.15 14.93 20.15
N VAL A 825 11.54 16.11 20.01
CA VAL A 825 10.74 16.54 18.85
C VAL A 825 11.25 17.87 18.32
N GLY A 826 10.90 18.19 17.07
CA GLY A 826 11.35 19.38 16.35
C GLY A 826 12.31 19.03 15.22
N ASP A 827 12.97 20.04 14.66
CA ASP A 827 13.89 19.86 13.54
C ASP A 827 15.17 19.14 13.98
N ALA A 828 15.54 18.09 13.25
CA ALA A 828 16.82 17.43 13.41
C ALA A 828 17.99 18.37 13.01
N PRO A 829 19.19 18.21 13.59
CA PRO A 829 19.61 17.09 14.42
C PRO A 829 19.23 17.21 15.91
N HIS A 830 18.79 16.10 16.50
CA HIS A 830 18.59 15.99 17.95
C HIS A 830 19.89 15.59 18.63
N THR A 831 20.20 16.16 19.80
CA THR A 831 21.44 15.84 20.52
C THR A 831 21.19 15.46 21.97
N LEU A 832 21.93 14.47 22.47
CA LEU A 832 22.01 14.07 23.88
C LEU A 832 23.47 14.05 24.29
N THR A 833 23.85 14.91 25.24
CA THR A 833 25.22 15.06 25.74
C THR A 833 25.30 14.58 27.19
N VAL A 834 26.26 13.70 27.48
CA VAL A 834 26.52 13.11 28.79
C VAL A 834 27.85 13.62 29.35
N ASP A 835 27.87 14.10 30.59
CA ASP A 835 29.10 14.36 31.35
C ASP A 835 29.37 13.18 32.29
N LEU A 836 30.43 12.44 32.03
CA LEU A 836 30.85 11.30 32.86
C LEU A 836 31.40 11.74 34.22
N GLY A 837 31.64 13.04 34.41
CA GLY A 837 32.12 13.70 35.64
C GLY A 837 33.64 13.81 35.70
N THR A 838 34.34 12.80 35.20
CA THR A 838 35.80 12.75 35.06
C THR A 838 36.18 12.12 33.72
N GLU A 839 37.45 12.22 33.33
CA GLU A 839 37.93 11.53 32.14
C GLU A 839 38.05 10.02 32.41
N HIS A 840 37.50 9.21 31.50
CA HIS A 840 37.52 7.75 31.55
C HIS A 840 38.06 7.18 30.23
N LYS A 841 38.56 5.93 30.29
CA LYS A 841 38.87 5.13 29.11
C LYS A 841 37.62 4.40 28.64
N ILE A 842 37.07 4.81 27.50
CA ILE A 842 35.86 4.26 26.89
C ILE A 842 36.21 3.38 25.69
N SER A 843 35.45 2.31 25.47
CA SER A 843 35.70 1.33 24.41
C SER A 843 34.45 0.86 23.67
N GLU A 844 33.24 1.12 24.18
CA GLU A 844 32.01 0.71 23.52
C GLU A 844 30.84 1.65 23.83
N PHE A 845 29.92 1.79 22.87
CA PHE A 845 28.62 2.41 23.08
C PHE A 845 27.49 1.43 22.81
N ILE A 846 26.40 1.52 23.58
CA ILE A 846 25.18 0.75 23.34
C ILE A 846 23.98 1.70 23.33
N ILE A 847 23.19 1.67 22.26
CA ILE A 847 21.95 2.43 22.15
C ILE A 847 20.78 1.44 22.10
N LYS A 848 19.76 1.69 22.94
CA LYS A 848 18.43 1.07 22.86
C LYS A 848 17.48 2.07 22.21
N HIS A 849 16.97 1.70 21.05
CA HIS A 849 16.04 2.47 20.22
C HIS A 849 14.58 2.13 20.56
N ALA A 850 13.64 2.78 19.87
CA ALA A 850 12.20 2.73 20.14
C ALA A 850 11.63 1.33 20.34
N GLU A 851 11.97 0.35 19.47
CA GLU A 851 11.38 -0.99 19.58
C GLU A 851 11.77 -1.75 20.85
N THR A 852 12.89 -1.39 21.48
CA THR A 852 13.30 -2.00 22.76
C THR A 852 12.28 -1.67 23.86
N GLY A 853 11.63 -0.52 23.76
CA GLY A 853 10.55 -0.11 24.66
C GLY A 853 9.15 -0.57 24.23
N GLY A 854 9.05 -1.41 23.19
CA GLY A 854 7.78 -1.91 22.66
C GLY A 854 7.12 -1.03 21.60
N GLU A 855 7.80 0.00 21.09
CA GLU A 855 7.30 0.81 19.97
C GLU A 855 7.57 0.13 18.60
N PRO A 856 6.89 0.53 17.51
CA PRO A 856 7.16 -0.02 16.19
C PRO A 856 8.62 0.15 15.74
N ALA A 857 9.19 -0.85 15.05
CA ALA A 857 10.55 -0.80 14.48
C ALA A 857 10.77 0.38 13.52
N ALA A 858 9.69 0.88 12.90
CA ALA A 858 9.72 2.07 12.07
C ALA A 858 10.19 3.33 12.83
N PHE A 859 10.08 3.36 14.15
CA PHE A 859 10.53 4.47 15.01
C PHE A 859 11.96 4.30 15.53
N ASN A 860 12.67 3.24 15.14
CA ASN A 860 14.10 3.12 15.44
C ASN A 860 14.88 4.23 14.75
N THR A 861 15.83 4.83 15.47
CA THR A 861 16.75 5.83 14.91
C THR A 861 17.46 5.29 13.69
N ARG A 862 17.33 5.98 12.55
CA ARG A 862 17.92 5.58 11.27
C ARG A 862 19.34 6.09 11.12
N GLU A 863 19.56 7.38 11.31
CA GLU A 863 20.86 8.03 11.10
C GLU A 863 21.32 8.76 12.36
N PHE A 864 22.51 8.42 12.85
CA PHE A 864 23.11 9.04 14.01
C PHE A 864 24.64 8.97 14.03
N LYS A 865 25.24 9.84 14.85
CA LYS A 865 26.65 9.85 15.20
C LYS A 865 26.85 9.82 16.70
N ILE A 866 27.95 9.21 17.14
CA ILE A 866 28.42 9.31 18.52
C ILE A 866 29.76 10.01 18.52
N GLN A 867 29.87 11.04 19.35
CA GLN A 867 31.05 11.86 19.49
C GLN A 867 31.55 11.84 20.93
N TYR A 868 32.84 12.10 21.12
CA TYR A 868 33.44 12.25 22.44
C TYR A 868 34.30 13.51 22.54
N SER A 869 34.54 13.95 23.78
CA SER A 869 35.34 15.13 24.08
C SER A 869 35.96 15.04 25.48
N SER A 870 37.14 15.62 25.68
CA SER A 870 37.74 15.82 27.01
C SER A 870 37.32 17.15 27.64
N ASP A 871 37.02 18.18 26.84
CA ASP A 871 36.74 19.55 27.29
C ASP A 871 35.26 19.96 27.14
N GLY A 872 34.48 19.24 26.34
CA GLY A 872 33.08 19.54 26.03
C GLY A 872 32.91 20.52 24.87
N GLU A 873 34.01 21.04 24.31
CA GLU A 873 34.04 22.03 23.24
C GLU A 873 34.49 21.39 21.92
N LYS A 874 35.56 20.61 21.94
CA LYS A 874 36.12 19.92 20.77
C LYS A 874 35.60 18.49 20.72
N TRP A 875 34.83 18.20 19.68
CA TRP A 875 34.16 16.91 19.49
C TRP A 875 34.82 16.11 18.37
N ILE A 876 35.05 14.81 18.64
CA ILE A 876 35.59 13.86 17.67
C ILE A 876 34.52 12.80 17.39
N ASP A 877 34.25 12.52 16.11
CA ASP A 877 33.34 11.44 15.69
C ASP A 877 33.97 10.08 16.01
N ALA A 878 33.34 9.28 16.87
CA ALA A 878 33.73 7.89 17.14
C ALA A 878 32.91 6.89 16.32
N VAL A 879 31.63 7.21 16.09
CA VAL A 879 30.67 6.33 15.38
C VAL A 879 29.86 7.18 14.41
N SER A 880 29.64 6.65 13.21
CA SER A 880 28.70 7.21 12.23
C SER A 880 27.88 6.08 11.62
N VAL A 881 26.56 6.19 11.70
CA VAL A 881 25.60 5.20 11.20
C VAL A 881 24.57 5.91 10.36
N ASN A 882 24.43 5.48 9.10
CA ASN A 882 23.57 6.15 8.12
C ASN A 882 22.28 5.37 7.83
N ASP A 883 22.28 4.04 7.97
CA ASP A 883 21.05 3.33 8.28
C ASP A 883 21.06 2.17 9.26
N ASN A 884 20.71 2.51 10.49
CA ASN A 884 20.30 1.55 11.49
C ASN A 884 18.83 1.15 11.31
N THR A 885 18.57 -0.15 11.35
CA THR A 885 17.23 -0.75 11.48
C THR A 885 17.04 -1.47 12.81
N LYS A 886 18.10 -1.65 13.61
CA LYS A 886 18.11 -2.48 14.81
C LYS A 886 17.52 -1.71 16.00
N GLY A 887 16.76 -2.40 16.86
CA GLY A 887 16.33 -1.87 18.15
C GLY A 887 17.42 -1.71 19.18
N VAL A 888 18.49 -2.50 19.06
CA VAL A 888 19.70 -2.32 19.86
C VAL A 888 20.90 -2.26 18.93
N SER A 889 21.66 -1.17 18.99
CA SER A 889 22.90 -1.02 18.25
C SER A 889 24.08 -0.94 19.23
N LYS A 890 25.09 -1.77 19.00
CA LYS A 890 26.35 -1.78 19.76
C LYS A 890 27.49 -1.31 18.87
N HIS A 891 28.40 -0.52 19.42
CA HIS A 891 29.48 0.10 18.67
C HIS A 891 30.76 0.05 19.49
N ALA A 892 31.59 -0.96 19.23
CA ALA A 892 32.92 -1.05 19.83
C ALA A 892 33.88 -0.10 19.08
N ILE A 893 34.67 0.67 19.83
CA ILE A 893 35.54 1.73 19.32
C ILE A 893 36.98 1.53 19.80
N GLU A 894 37.94 2.20 19.17
CA GLU A 894 39.31 2.28 19.70
C GLU A 894 39.31 2.83 21.13
N LEU A 895 40.15 2.27 22.01
CA LEU A 895 40.23 2.68 23.42
C LEU A 895 40.58 4.18 23.52
N THR A 896 39.64 4.96 24.01
CA THR A 896 39.70 6.43 23.93
C THR A 896 39.52 7.07 25.29
N SER A 897 40.24 8.16 25.57
CA SER A 897 40.00 9.00 26.76
C SER A 897 38.88 10.00 26.47
N ALA A 898 37.84 10.06 27.30
CA ALA A 898 36.78 11.05 27.20
C ALA A 898 36.15 11.38 28.56
N ARG A 899 35.70 12.62 28.73
CA ARG A 899 34.81 13.03 29.83
C ARG A 899 33.38 13.24 29.34
N TYR A 900 33.21 13.76 28.13
CA TYR A 900 31.91 14.04 27.56
C TYR A 900 31.66 13.13 26.36
N VAL A 901 30.41 12.67 26.21
CA VAL A 901 29.95 11.89 25.08
C VAL A 901 28.66 12.50 24.54
N ARG A 902 28.51 12.59 23.23
CA ARG A 902 27.32 13.16 22.58
C ARG A 902 26.78 12.23 21.51
N LEU A 903 25.49 11.89 21.62
CA LEU A 903 24.71 11.28 20.55
C LEU A 903 24.07 12.39 19.71
N VAL A 904 24.24 12.33 18.39
CA VAL A 904 23.67 13.27 17.40
C VAL A 904 22.81 12.48 16.44
N ILE A 905 21.51 12.76 16.40
CA ILE A 905 20.53 12.03 15.59
C ILE A 905 20.12 12.92 14.42
N ALA A 906 20.49 12.54 13.21
CA ALA A 906 20.15 13.28 11.99
C ALA A 906 18.82 12.80 11.37
N LYS A 907 18.56 11.49 11.39
CA LYS A 907 17.28 10.90 10.95
C LYS A 907 16.65 10.06 12.07
N PRO A 908 15.60 10.58 12.74
CA PRO A 908 15.06 9.97 13.95
C PRO A 908 14.30 8.65 13.75
N THR A 909 13.78 8.39 12.55
CA THR A 909 12.96 7.20 12.26
C THR A 909 13.26 6.62 10.87
N GLN A 910 12.72 5.45 10.56
CA GLN A 910 12.83 4.83 9.24
C GLN A 910 12.04 5.60 8.18
N GLY A 911 10.91 6.21 8.58
CA GLY A 911 9.98 6.97 7.73
C GLY A 911 10.15 8.48 7.84
N GLY A 912 9.03 9.20 7.78
CA GLY A 912 8.96 10.67 7.84
C GLY A 912 8.79 11.27 9.24
N ASP A 913 8.67 10.45 10.30
CA ASP A 913 8.53 10.93 11.67
C ASP A 913 9.84 11.58 12.18
N THR A 914 9.72 12.73 12.84
CA THR A 914 10.83 13.58 13.30
C THR A 914 11.16 13.39 14.79
N ALA A 915 10.45 12.53 15.51
CA ALA A 915 10.69 12.27 16.92
C ALA A 915 11.84 11.26 17.15
N ALA A 916 12.85 11.66 17.94
CA ALA A 916 13.92 10.77 18.39
C ALA A 916 13.54 10.11 19.73
N ARG A 917 13.70 8.79 19.83
CA ARG A 917 13.27 7.99 20.99
C ARG A 917 14.38 7.04 21.44
N ILE A 918 15.05 7.37 22.53
CA ILE A 918 16.19 6.60 23.05
C ILE A 918 15.85 6.06 24.45
N TYR A 919 15.64 4.75 24.51
CA TYR A 919 15.36 3.98 25.73
C TYR A 919 16.62 3.64 26.52
N GLY A 920 17.80 3.94 25.98
CA GLY A 920 19.06 3.70 26.67
C GLY A 920 20.26 4.14 25.86
N PHE A 921 21.18 4.85 26.49
CA PHE A 921 22.46 5.25 25.93
C PHE A 921 23.57 4.93 26.93
N LYS A 922 24.30 3.85 26.67
CA LYS A 922 25.37 3.34 27.53
C LYS A 922 26.73 3.71 26.95
N VAL A 923 27.62 4.16 27.84
CA VAL A 923 29.02 4.43 27.55
C VAL A 923 29.84 3.43 28.34
N MET A 924 30.43 2.45 27.67
CA MET A 924 31.13 1.33 28.30
C MET A 924 32.64 1.60 28.31
N GLY A 925 33.28 1.37 29.46
CA GLY A 925 34.72 1.60 29.62
C GLY A 925 35.29 1.05 30.91
N LEU A 926 36.59 1.29 31.12
CA LEU A 926 37.29 0.92 32.36
C LEU A 926 36.77 1.76 33.54
N LYS A 927 36.64 1.09 34.68
CA LYS A 927 36.09 1.66 35.92
C LYS A 927 36.94 2.79 36.49
#